data_AF-A0A2A6D2R3-F1
#
_entry.id   AF-A0A2A6D2R3-F1
#
_cell.length_a   1.000
_cell.length_b   1.000
_cell.length_c   1.000
_cell.angle_alpha   90.00
_cell.angle_beta   90.00
_cell.angle_gamma   90.00
#
_symmetry.space_group_name_H-M   'P 1'
#
loop_
_entity.id
_entity.type
_entity.pdbx_description
1 polymer ?
#
loop_
_entity_poly.entity_id
_entity_poly.type
_entity_poly.pdbx_seq_one_letter_code
_entity_poly.pdbx_strand_id
1 'polypeptide(L)'
;MWALTTAEHRLSAKLFSWRRTCCNKVHTNMQPSTQESKDFLEELNIEFDKPDAVFSPGERIIGRIVITSKPDCILSTNKVQLILSGSGRLKSKENTVNDEIIYLRKDITLIENNTSFSDTVTYVKFEERLPSNLATSIESKHARVLYTATALLDYHNGKTLIRATAVHGFSVVERTDLNICSKTHFETVPISAHRKFGICSCIGGQMRCSLNIEKLALVCGESLSISGRIENRSDRRIEKVSVTIQQIVRIRQKMKSAESNTDEISWITENADMHEDFLALFVDAGANIKIDRKLHIPPLPPSSPNEAEMMAPVASTNRRSRMSLSHSKISNEKSDRCSNRLITISYALAFRVKSSGVDVMAMNVPVIIGSMPLHSSKTEAYNDKIELGEDPMNYKQCKTDKAVKLSQEKDTILKCSHFMLQFVNKYPFFVDLTTSSKQSKKISMLASAIRAEGKLMKNVREGRRLEERLGTVDSGETDTGHSSITEVFVNPPSDTNEDRDERHKVIVCKVIKMMNGRSVRSVLIRGNRNGNGHTEERIPTTVQFDESSGDYRCLCNCFHVKTGALIIGCVHVVMILFFFIHSVFIFIQYDSVGQAKKGIKTDYVFPCFVAEMIGLGVATAAVILLFIGITRNKAMLVVPHIVVQAIAIICFFLLLICGIVALSTDSTVFYRLLNAAPFHEHPNRSTVALDTTNLVHIYAMLVIYAFSFILECWWIVVIYNCNRYLDERSSYMQYCLAFSTPMKTLSA
;
A
#
# COMPACT_ATOMS: atom_id res chain seq x y z
N MET A 1 -56.79 29.65 20.74
CA MET A 1 -56.52 28.20 20.74
C MET A 1 -55.21 27.99 19.97
N TRP A 2 -54.07 28.43 20.51
CA TRP A 2 -53.31 27.88 21.66
C TRP A 2 -52.75 26.48 21.38
N ALA A 3 -51.44 26.38 21.61
CA ALA A 3 -50.61 25.19 21.76
C ALA A 3 -50.21 24.44 20.48
N LEU A 4 -48.98 24.69 20.01
CA LEU A 4 -47.87 23.70 20.03
C LEU A 4 -46.68 24.18 19.19
N THR A 5 -45.86 25.10 19.74
CA THR A 5 -44.43 25.25 19.40
C THR A 5 -43.76 26.17 20.42
N THR A 6 -43.55 25.66 21.64
CA THR A 6 -42.67 26.28 22.64
C THR A 6 -42.03 25.19 23.49
N ALA A 7 -41.00 24.53 22.96
CA ALA A 7 -40.09 23.71 23.74
C ALA A 7 -38.80 23.40 22.98
N GLU A 8 -38.06 24.40 22.48
CA GLU A 8 -36.65 24.15 22.07
C GLU A 8 -35.74 25.40 21.98
N HIS A 9 -36.14 26.55 22.52
CA HIS A 9 -35.31 27.77 22.53
C HIS A 9 -35.05 28.36 23.92
N ARG A 10 -35.07 27.53 24.97
CA ARG A 10 -34.66 27.92 26.33
C ARG A 10 -33.71 26.90 26.96
N LEU A 11 -32.50 26.77 26.43
CA LEU A 11 -31.38 26.16 27.16
C LEU A 11 -29.97 26.63 26.71
N SER A 12 -29.86 27.67 25.89
CA SER A 12 -28.54 28.19 25.43
C SER A 12 -28.22 29.63 25.92
N ALA A 13 -29.02 30.24 26.79
CA ALA A 13 -28.85 31.65 27.19
C ALA A 13 -28.72 31.87 28.71
N LYS A 14 -28.27 30.86 29.47
CA LYS A 14 -28.02 30.98 30.93
C LYS A 14 -26.65 30.47 31.40
N LEU A 15 -25.68 30.28 30.50
CA LEU A 15 -24.32 29.86 30.86
C LEU A 15 -23.20 30.81 30.43
N PHE A 16 -23.55 32.06 30.08
CA PHE A 16 -22.58 33.09 29.68
C PHE A 16 -22.81 34.45 30.35
N SER A 17 -23.17 34.43 31.64
CA SER A 17 -23.35 35.63 32.47
C SER A 17 -22.84 35.44 33.90
N TRP A 18 -21.73 34.71 34.08
CA TRP A 18 -21.06 34.57 35.39
C TRP A 18 -19.53 34.63 35.32
N ARG A 19 -19.00 35.35 34.34
CA ARG A 19 -17.57 35.71 34.26
C ARG A 19 -17.45 37.15 33.76
N ARG A 20 -17.27 38.08 34.71
CA ARG A 20 -16.75 39.46 34.62
C ARG A 20 -17.63 40.49 35.33
N THR A 21 -17.64 40.44 36.67
CA THR A 21 -17.60 41.66 37.52
C THR A 21 -17.45 41.24 38.98
N CYS A 22 -16.21 41.20 39.47
CA CYS A 22 -15.86 41.40 40.88
C CYS A 22 -14.34 41.54 40.97
N CYS A 23 -13.84 42.72 40.54
CA CYS A 23 -12.53 43.23 40.89
C CYS A 23 -12.75 44.57 41.61
N ASN A 24 -12.62 44.58 42.93
CA ASN A 24 -11.73 45.49 43.68
C ASN A 24 -12.06 45.51 45.18
N LYS A 25 -10.98 45.58 45.97
CA LYS A 25 -10.89 45.89 47.41
C LYS A 25 -11.37 44.82 48.40
N VAL A 26 -10.42 44.05 48.94
CA VAL A 26 -9.95 44.17 50.34
C VAL A 26 -8.48 43.74 50.38
N HIS A 27 -7.61 44.67 50.81
CA HIS A 27 -6.23 44.39 51.19
C HIS A 27 -6.25 43.75 52.58
N THR A 28 -5.84 42.49 52.70
CA THR A 28 -5.26 41.95 53.93
C THR A 28 -4.19 40.93 53.56
N ASN A 29 -3.00 41.13 54.13
CA ASN A 29 -1.81 40.31 53.96
C ASN A 29 -2.09 38.82 54.18
N MET A 30 -1.90 38.02 53.13
CA MET A 30 -1.49 36.62 53.25
C MET A 30 -0.51 36.31 52.12
N GLN A 31 0.78 36.27 52.48
CA GLN A 31 1.84 35.73 51.62
C GLN A 31 1.48 34.30 51.21
N PRO A 32 1.65 33.92 49.94
CA PRO A 32 1.80 32.51 49.61
C PRO A 32 3.22 32.12 50.04
N SER A 33 3.36 31.44 51.17
CA SER A 33 4.57 30.70 51.49
C SER A 33 4.67 29.50 50.56
N THR A 34 5.08 29.73 49.30
CA THR A 34 5.67 28.71 48.45
C THR A 34 7.04 28.35 49.02
N GLN A 35 7.04 27.55 50.07
CA GLN A 35 8.22 26.83 50.51
C GLN A 35 8.33 25.61 49.58
N GLU A 36 9.08 25.76 48.49
CA GLU A 36 9.54 24.63 47.68
C GLU A 36 10.14 23.59 48.64
N SER A 37 9.46 22.46 48.81
CA SER A 37 10.03 21.31 49.52
C SER A 37 11.27 20.87 48.73
N LYS A 38 12.47 21.23 49.22
CA LYS A 38 13.74 20.81 48.63
C LYS A 38 13.82 19.29 48.62
N ASP A 39 13.52 18.69 47.48
CA ASP A 39 13.69 17.26 47.28
C ASP A 39 15.17 16.88 47.22
N PHE A 40 15.57 15.86 47.98
CA PHE A 40 16.96 15.40 48.11
C PHE A 40 17.42 14.51 46.93
N LEU A 41 16.48 13.89 46.22
CA LEU A 41 16.78 13.09 45.03
C LEU A 41 16.81 13.98 43.79
N GLU A 42 17.90 13.94 43.02
CA GLU A 42 18.04 14.66 41.76
C GLU A 42 17.59 13.78 40.58
N GLU A 43 18.16 12.58 40.46
CA GLU A 43 17.92 11.67 39.34
C GLU A 43 17.92 10.20 39.78
N LEU A 44 17.08 9.38 39.13
CA LEU A 44 17.06 7.93 39.26
C LEU A 44 17.06 7.31 37.87
N ASN A 45 18.10 6.54 37.55
CA ASN A 45 18.32 5.94 36.22
C ASN A 45 18.65 4.45 36.31
N ILE A 46 18.38 3.73 35.22
CA ILE A 46 18.78 2.33 35.04
C ILE A 46 19.75 2.28 33.87
N GLU A 47 20.93 1.72 34.08
CA GLU A 47 21.94 1.52 33.04
C GLU A 47 22.22 0.04 32.87
N PHE A 48 22.11 -0.47 31.64
CA PHE A 48 22.52 -1.82 31.29
C PHE A 48 23.99 -1.83 30.85
N ASP A 49 24.71 -2.91 31.15
CA ASP A 49 26.09 -3.09 30.69
C ASP A 49 26.16 -3.21 29.16
N LYS A 50 25.10 -3.72 28.53
CA LYS A 50 24.93 -3.69 27.08
C LYS A 50 24.34 -2.33 26.65
N PRO A 51 25.09 -1.50 25.89
CA PRO A 51 24.64 -0.16 25.51
C PRO A 51 23.39 -0.17 24.62
N ASP A 52 23.18 -1.23 23.85
CA ASP A 52 22.01 -1.36 22.99
C ASP A 52 20.74 -1.81 23.71
N ALA A 53 20.85 -2.31 24.94
CA ALA A 53 19.75 -2.90 25.71
C ALA A 53 18.97 -3.97 24.92
N VAL A 54 19.68 -4.80 24.16
CA VAL A 54 19.12 -5.95 23.42
C VAL A 54 19.63 -7.25 24.03
N PHE A 55 18.69 -8.14 24.34
CA PHE A 55 18.95 -9.41 25.01
C PHE A 55 18.27 -10.57 24.28
N SER A 56 18.79 -11.78 24.45
CA SER A 56 18.15 -13.00 23.99
C SER A 56 17.43 -13.74 25.13
N PRO A 57 16.40 -14.56 24.83
CA PRO A 57 15.81 -15.44 25.83
C PRO A 57 16.87 -16.34 26.49
N GLY A 58 16.84 -16.47 27.82
CA GLY A 58 17.85 -17.22 28.57
C GLY A 58 19.14 -16.46 28.88
N GLU A 59 19.34 -15.26 28.34
CA GLU A 59 20.51 -14.42 28.57
C GLU A 59 20.50 -13.78 29.98
N ARG A 60 21.68 -13.45 30.51
CA ARG A 60 21.80 -12.65 31.73
C ARG A 60 21.74 -11.17 31.41
N ILE A 61 20.82 -10.45 32.05
CA ILE A 61 20.80 -8.99 32.10
C ILE A 61 21.66 -8.56 33.27
N ILE A 62 22.67 -7.74 32.98
CA ILE A 62 23.54 -7.12 33.97
C ILE A 62 23.42 -5.61 33.81
N GLY A 63 23.38 -4.91 34.93
CA GLY A 63 23.32 -3.46 34.94
C GLY A 63 23.42 -2.88 36.34
N ARG A 64 23.10 -1.60 36.43
CA ARG A 64 23.12 -0.83 37.68
C ARG A 64 22.01 0.21 37.71
N ILE A 65 21.48 0.45 38.90
CA ILE A 65 20.62 1.59 39.19
C ILE A 65 21.52 2.72 39.67
N VAL A 66 21.42 3.88 39.01
CA VAL A 66 22.16 5.09 39.33
C VAL A 66 21.23 6.00 40.11
N ILE A 67 21.61 6.31 41.35
CA ILE A 67 20.87 7.19 42.25
C ILE A 67 21.72 8.45 42.44
N THR A 68 21.23 9.59 41.96
CA THR A 68 21.91 10.88 42.10
C THR A 68 21.20 11.72 43.15
N SER A 69 21.90 12.01 44.24
CA SER A 69 21.44 12.90 45.31
C SER A 69 21.98 14.31 45.10
N LYS A 70 21.27 15.31 45.62
CA LYS A 70 21.80 16.69 45.63
C LYS A 70 23.08 16.78 46.44
N PRO A 71 24.04 17.65 46.05
CA PRO A 71 25.23 17.89 46.83
C PRO A 71 24.88 18.29 48.28
N ASP A 72 25.67 17.80 49.23
CA ASP A 72 25.54 18.02 50.68
C ASP A 72 24.24 17.47 51.32
N CYS A 73 23.53 16.55 50.66
CA CYS A 73 22.34 15.87 51.20
C CYS A 73 22.59 14.38 51.41
N ILE A 74 22.29 13.87 52.61
CA ILE A 74 22.30 12.42 52.89
C ILE A 74 20.94 11.84 52.51
N LEU A 75 20.94 10.94 51.51
CA LEU A 75 19.73 10.28 51.07
C LEU A 75 19.56 8.96 51.85
N SER A 76 18.59 8.89 52.76
CA SER A 76 18.23 7.61 53.41
C SER A 76 17.15 6.89 52.62
N THR A 77 17.42 5.63 52.27
CA THR A 77 16.48 4.74 51.60
C THR A 77 16.10 3.56 52.48
N ASN A 78 14.86 3.11 52.37
CA ASN A 78 14.38 1.91 53.06
C ASN A 78 14.43 0.70 52.13
N LYS A 79 14.24 0.94 50.82
CA LYS A 79 14.08 -0.11 49.83
C LYS A 79 14.48 0.34 48.44
N VAL A 80 15.27 -0.50 47.77
CA VAL A 80 15.52 -0.41 46.33
C VAL A 80 15.06 -1.71 45.69
N GLN A 81 14.11 -1.60 44.75
CA GLN A 81 13.59 -2.75 44.00
C GLN A 81 13.73 -2.57 42.50
N LEU A 82 13.94 -3.68 41.80
CA LEU A 82 13.94 -3.77 40.35
C LEU A 82 12.82 -4.73 39.93
N ILE A 83 11.93 -4.25 39.06
CA ILE A 83 10.85 -5.04 38.47
C ILE A 83 11.16 -5.21 36.99
N LEU A 84 11.39 -6.44 36.56
CA LEU A 84 11.48 -6.80 35.15
C LEU A 84 10.08 -7.25 34.70
N SER A 85 9.53 -6.56 33.70
CA SER A 85 8.22 -6.89 33.14
C SER A 85 8.29 -7.03 31.63
N GLY A 86 7.44 -7.89 31.10
CA GLY A 86 7.31 -8.16 29.69
C GLY A 86 5.86 -8.48 29.38
N SER A 87 5.20 -7.65 28.58
CA SER A 87 3.81 -7.89 28.22
C SER A 87 3.53 -7.76 26.73
N GLY A 88 2.65 -8.66 26.27
CA GLY A 88 2.02 -8.65 24.97
C GLY A 88 0.67 -7.97 25.05
N ARG A 89 0.42 -6.90 24.31
CA ARG A 89 -0.89 -6.25 24.23
C ARG A 89 -1.45 -6.38 22.83
N LEU A 90 -2.71 -6.81 22.76
CA LEU A 90 -3.48 -6.84 21.51
C LEU A 90 -4.35 -5.59 21.40
N LYS A 91 -4.25 -4.88 20.28
CA LYS A 91 -5.10 -3.73 19.95
C LYS A 91 -6.24 -4.21 19.06
N SER A 92 -7.45 -4.35 19.63
CA SER A 92 -8.65 -4.68 18.84
C SER A 92 -9.13 -3.48 18.01
N LYS A 93 -9.82 -3.74 16.89
CA LYS A 93 -10.42 -2.70 16.01
C LYS A 93 -11.57 -1.95 16.70
N GLU A 94 -12.25 -2.61 17.62
CA GLU A 94 -13.19 -2.01 18.55
C GLU A 94 -12.45 -1.90 19.89
N ASN A 95 -12.32 -0.69 20.43
CA ASN A 95 -11.48 -0.30 21.58
C ASN A 95 -11.77 -1.05 22.93
N THR A 96 -12.36 -2.24 22.91
CA THR A 96 -13.03 -2.85 24.07
C THR A 96 -12.47 -4.19 24.54
N VAL A 97 -11.40 -4.73 23.95
CA VAL A 97 -10.71 -5.90 24.54
C VAL A 97 -9.18 -5.73 24.42
N ASN A 98 -8.55 -5.31 25.53
CA ASN A 98 -7.10 -5.37 25.73
C ASN A 98 -6.78 -6.67 26.46
N ASP A 99 -6.67 -7.79 25.73
CA ASP A 99 -6.04 -8.97 26.32
C ASP A 99 -4.54 -8.64 26.51
N GLU A 100 -4.12 -8.49 27.77
CA GLU A 100 -2.72 -8.34 28.15
C GLU A 100 -2.16 -9.70 28.54
N ILE A 101 -1.09 -10.10 27.85
CA ILE A 101 -0.38 -11.35 28.06
C ILE A 101 0.90 -11.01 28.79
N ILE A 102 1.18 -11.69 29.90
CA ILE A 102 2.42 -11.48 30.65
C ILE A 102 3.44 -12.55 30.23
N TYR A 103 4.51 -12.12 29.56
CA TYR A 103 5.65 -12.97 29.19
C TYR A 103 6.71 -13.00 30.30
N LEU A 104 6.86 -11.90 31.03
CA LEU A 104 7.83 -11.75 32.11
C LEU A 104 7.24 -10.89 33.22
N ARG A 105 7.38 -11.34 34.46
CA ARG A 105 7.21 -10.53 35.66
C ARG A 105 8.13 -11.07 36.73
N LYS A 106 9.14 -10.29 37.11
CA LYS A 106 10.10 -10.65 38.15
C LYS A 106 10.39 -9.42 39.01
N ASP A 107 10.15 -9.57 40.31
CA ASP A 107 10.38 -8.52 41.29
C ASP A 107 11.63 -8.89 42.10
N ILE A 108 12.61 -7.99 42.14
CA ILE A 108 13.93 -8.21 42.73
C ILE A 108 14.15 -7.09 43.75
N THR A 109 14.33 -7.44 45.02
CA THR A 109 14.73 -6.47 46.04
C THR A 109 16.26 -6.44 46.11
N LEU A 110 16.86 -5.29 45.82
CA LEU A 110 18.32 -5.13 45.78
C LEU A 110 18.87 -4.61 47.12
N ILE A 111 18.09 -3.76 47.79
CA ILE A 111 18.40 -3.25 49.12
C ILE A 111 17.11 -3.34 49.95
N GLU A 112 17.20 -3.98 51.10
CA GLU A 112 16.10 -4.20 52.03
C GLU A 112 16.59 -3.90 53.44
N ASN A 113 16.94 -2.63 53.70
CA ASN A 113 17.31 -2.09 55.01
C ASN A 113 17.49 -0.57 54.89
N ASN A 114 17.29 0.15 56.00
CA ASN A 114 17.58 1.57 56.08
C ASN A 114 19.07 1.81 55.80
N THR A 115 19.37 2.35 54.62
CA THR A 115 20.72 2.65 54.15
C THR A 115 20.80 4.12 53.82
N SER A 116 21.84 4.79 54.29
CA SER A 116 22.10 6.20 54.01
C SER A 116 23.21 6.31 52.98
N PHE A 117 22.94 6.99 51.88
CA PHE A 117 23.92 7.31 50.86
C PHE A 117 24.52 8.69 51.16
N SER A 118 25.82 8.74 51.44
CA SER A 118 26.59 9.98 51.59
C SER A 118 27.10 10.52 50.26
N ASP A 119 27.26 9.63 49.27
CA ASP A 119 27.83 9.97 47.98
C ASP A 119 26.78 10.65 47.10
N THR A 120 27.22 11.64 46.31
CA THR A 120 26.36 12.34 45.35
C THR A 120 25.81 11.40 44.27
N VAL A 121 26.54 10.33 43.96
CA VAL A 121 26.12 9.29 43.00
C VAL A 121 26.36 7.92 43.60
N THR A 122 25.30 7.14 43.74
CA THR A 122 25.36 5.75 44.22
C THR A 122 24.97 4.78 43.11
N TYR A 123 25.72 3.68 43.01
CA TYR A 123 25.47 2.61 42.05
C TYR A 123 25.01 1.33 42.74
N VAL A 124 23.81 0.86 42.41
CA VAL A 124 23.27 -0.43 42.91
C VAL A 124 23.27 -1.43 41.76
N LYS A 125 24.18 -2.41 41.79
CA LYS A 125 24.30 -3.43 40.73
C LYS A 125 23.18 -4.46 40.80
N PHE A 126 22.79 -4.99 39.65
CA PHE A 126 21.89 -6.12 39.54
C PHE A 126 22.35 -7.08 38.42
N GLU A 127 22.12 -8.37 38.64
CA GLU A 127 22.33 -9.43 37.64
C GLU A 127 21.14 -10.39 37.71
N GLU A 128 20.55 -10.68 36.56
CA GLU A 128 19.38 -11.55 36.47
C GLU A 128 19.35 -12.36 35.18
N ARG A 129 18.86 -13.60 35.22
CA ARG A 129 18.72 -14.45 34.02
C ARG A 129 17.29 -14.42 33.49
N LEU A 130 17.14 -14.06 32.21
CA LEU A 130 15.85 -14.07 31.53
C LEU A 130 15.32 -15.49 31.34
N PRO A 131 13.99 -15.69 31.34
CA PRO A 131 13.37 -16.94 30.88
C PRO A 131 13.77 -17.27 29.43
N SER A 132 13.84 -18.56 29.11
CA SER A 132 14.20 -19.03 27.77
C SER A 132 13.05 -19.00 26.76
N ASN A 133 11.82 -18.77 27.21
CA ASN A 133 10.59 -18.81 26.42
C ASN A 133 10.00 -17.41 26.14
N LEU A 134 10.84 -16.38 26.14
CA LEU A 134 10.40 -15.01 25.84
C LEU A 134 10.17 -14.81 24.34
N ALA A 135 9.11 -14.09 24.01
CA ALA A 135 8.82 -13.70 22.63
C ALA A 135 9.65 -12.48 22.21
N THR A 136 9.97 -12.41 20.92
CA THR A 136 10.62 -11.25 20.31
C THR A 136 9.81 -9.97 20.52
N SER A 137 10.47 -8.90 20.95
CA SER A 137 9.91 -7.55 21.01
C SER A 137 9.48 -7.10 19.63
N ILE A 138 8.24 -6.64 19.50
CA ILE A 138 7.67 -6.20 18.21
C ILE A 138 6.59 -5.15 18.46
N GLU A 139 6.48 -4.18 17.55
CA GLU A 139 5.35 -3.25 17.48
C GLU A 139 4.68 -3.42 16.10
N SER A 140 3.45 -3.93 16.08
CA SER A 140 2.59 -4.01 14.89
C SER A 140 1.33 -3.15 15.06
N LYS A 141 0.44 -3.15 14.07
CA LYS A 141 -0.83 -2.42 14.16
C LYS A 141 -1.74 -2.99 15.25
N HIS A 142 -1.79 -4.32 15.40
CA HIS A 142 -2.70 -5.00 16.32
C HIS A 142 -2.01 -5.76 17.46
N ALA A 143 -0.69 -5.88 17.46
CA ALA A 143 0.05 -6.54 18.51
C ALA A 143 1.28 -5.73 18.93
N ARG A 144 1.59 -5.79 20.23
CA ARG A 144 2.78 -5.18 20.80
C ARG A 144 3.38 -6.13 21.81
N VAL A 145 4.69 -6.36 21.77
CA VAL A 145 5.45 -7.06 22.81
C VAL A 145 6.52 -6.10 23.32
N LEU A 146 6.41 -5.69 24.58
CA LEU A 146 7.30 -4.74 25.23
C LEU A 146 7.92 -5.36 26.48
N TYR A 147 9.21 -5.12 26.70
CA TYR A 147 9.89 -5.41 27.96
C TYR A 147 10.42 -4.14 28.59
N THR A 148 10.31 -4.04 29.92
CA THR A 148 10.77 -2.91 30.71
C THR A 148 11.43 -3.37 32.00
N ALA A 149 12.45 -2.63 32.42
CA ALA A 149 13.01 -2.67 33.76
C ALA A 149 12.52 -1.44 34.51
N THR A 150 11.93 -1.62 35.69
CA THR A 150 11.41 -0.56 36.52
C THR A 150 12.11 -0.57 37.87
N ALA A 151 12.83 0.51 38.18
CA ALA A 151 13.45 0.72 39.48
C ALA A 151 12.50 1.49 40.38
N LEU A 152 12.26 0.97 41.58
CA LEU A 152 11.50 1.61 42.65
C LEU A 152 12.44 1.94 43.79
N LEU A 153 12.48 3.22 44.18
CA LEU A 153 13.29 3.73 45.27
C LEU A 153 12.36 4.35 46.32
N ASP A 154 12.32 3.75 47.51
CA ASP A 154 11.63 4.32 48.66
C ASP A 154 12.67 5.08 49.51
N TYR A 155 12.60 6.41 49.52
CA TYR A 155 13.56 7.28 50.21
C TYR A 155 12.90 8.34 51.10
N HIS A 156 13.62 8.80 52.11
CA HIS A 156 13.16 9.85 52.99
C HIS A 156 13.54 11.23 52.46
N ASN A 157 12.55 12.12 52.38
CA ASN A 157 12.73 13.54 52.13
C ASN A 157 12.36 14.32 53.40
N GLY A 158 13.33 14.45 54.30
CA GLY A 158 13.09 14.95 55.65
C GLY A 158 12.31 13.93 56.48
N LYS A 159 11.05 14.23 56.82
CA LYS A 159 10.18 13.34 57.61
C LYS A 159 9.23 12.48 56.75
N THR A 160 9.12 12.74 55.45
CA THR A 160 8.19 12.02 54.57
C THR A 160 8.91 10.93 53.79
N LEU A 161 8.27 9.78 53.63
CA LEU A 161 8.72 8.71 52.75
C LEU A 161 8.14 8.96 51.35
N ILE A 162 9.01 9.05 50.34
CA ILE A 162 8.66 9.28 48.94
C ILE A 162 9.09 8.07 48.12
N ARG A 163 8.25 7.67 47.16
CA ARG A 163 8.57 6.64 46.17
C ARG A 163 8.94 7.30 44.84
N ALA A 164 10.19 7.14 44.43
CA ALA A 164 10.64 7.47 43.08
C ALA A 164 10.59 6.23 42.18
N THR A 165 10.33 6.46 40.89
CA THR A 165 10.24 5.39 39.89
C THR A 165 11.03 5.79 38.64
N ALA A 166 11.84 4.87 38.15
CA ALA A 166 12.51 4.98 36.86
C ALA A 166 12.17 3.75 36.01
N VAL A 167 11.95 3.95 34.72
CA VAL A 167 11.58 2.88 33.79
C VAL A 167 12.50 2.94 32.57
N HIS A 168 13.05 1.80 32.19
CA HIS A 168 13.89 1.65 31.01
C HIS A 168 13.41 0.47 30.15
N GLY A 169 13.08 0.73 28.89
CA GLY A 169 12.70 -0.34 27.94
C GLY A 169 13.92 -1.13 27.47
N PHE A 170 13.75 -2.40 27.16
CA PHE A 170 14.79 -3.22 26.51
C PHE A 170 14.16 -4.15 25.48
N SER A 171 14.95 -4.56 24.48
CA SER A 171 14.49 -5.46 23.42
C SER A 171 14.87 -6.88 23.74
N VAL A 172 13.94 -7.80 23.53
CA VAL A 172 14.22 -9.23 23.50
C VAL A 172 14.16 -9.71 22.05
N VAL A 173 15.20 -10.41 21.60
CA VAL A 173 15.30 -10.95 20.25
C VAL A 173 15.51 -12.45 20.33
N GLU A 174 14.55 -13.22 19.81
CA GLU A 174 14.68 -14.67 19.76
C GLU A 174 15.83 -15.12 18.85
N ARG A 175 16.42 -16.25 19.22
CA ARG A 175 17.49 -16.86 18.46
C ARG A 175 16.92 -17.73 17.35
N THR A 176 17.03 -17.25 16.12
CA THR A 176 16.67 -17.96 14.89
C THR A 176 17.95 -18.21 14.12
N ASP A 177 18.54 -19.38 14.37
CA ASP A 177 19.84 -19.76 13.84
C ASP A 177 19.70 -20.42 12.48
N LEU A 178 20.21 -19.75 11.43
CA LEU A 178 20.12 -20.24 10.06
C LEU A 178 20.91 -21.54 9.84
N ASN A 179 21.86 -21.87 10.73
CA ASN A 179 22.64 -23.11 10.64
C ASN A 179 21.81 -24.37 10.97
N ILE A 180 20.62 -24.19 11.56
CA ILE A 180 19.67 -25.27 11.89
C ILE A 180 18.69 -25.50 10.72
N CYS A 181 18.54 -24.55 9.81
CA CYS A 181 17.62 -24.65 8.68
C CYS A 181 18.01 -25.78 7.71
N SER A 182 17.00 -26.40 7.10
CA SER A 182 17.21 -27.39 6.04
C SER A 182 18.00 -26.79 4.86
N LYS A 183 18.91 -27.58 4.28
CA LYS A 183 19.75 -27.19 3.13
C LYS A 183 18.94 -26.67 1.94
N THR A 184 17.71 -27.14 1.75
CA THR A 184 16.81 -26.69 0.69
C THR A 184 16.48 -25.20 0.75
N HIS A 185 16.58 -24.57 1.92
CA HIS A 185 16.37 -23.12 2.07
C HIS A 185 17.51 -22.29 1.49
N PHE A 186 18.66 -22.90 1.21
CA PHE A 186 19.85 -22.26 0.63
C PHE A 186 20.06 -22.63 -0.84
N GLU A 187 19.13 -23.38 -1.43
CA GLU A 187 19.12 -23.72 -2.85
C GLU A 187 18.31 -22.72 -3.65
N THR A 188 18.64 -22.59 -4.94
CA THR A 188 17.93 -21.68 -5.84
C THR A 188 16.52 -22.16 -6.13
N VAL A 189 15.53 -21.29 -5.89
CA VAL A 189 14.12 -21.59 -6.06
C VAL A 189 13.58 -20.91 -7.32
N PRO A 190 13.18 -21.67 -8.36
CA PRO A 190 12.52 -21.11 -9.53
C PRO A 190 11.04 -20.84 -9.23
N ILE A 191 10.57 -19.67 -9.62
CA ILE A 191 9.16 -19.27 -9.56
C ILE A 191 8.71 -18.78 -10.94
N SER A 192 7.48 -19.12 -11.33
CA SER A 192 6.92 -18.61 -12.57
C SER A 192 5.43 -18.35 -12.46
N ALA A 193 5.00 -17.26 -13.06
CA ALA A 193 3.60 -16.90 -13.23
C ALA A 193 3.32 -16.58 -14.70
N HIS A 194 2.14 -16.93 -15.15
CA HIS A 194 1.66 -16.56 -16.48
C HIS A 194 0.22 -16.08 -16.40
N ARG A 195 -0.10 -15.08 -17.22
CA ARG A 195 -1.45 -14.54 -17.35
C ARG A 195 -1.76 -14.36 -18.83
N LYS A 196 -2.86 -14.98 -19.29
CA LYS A 196 -3.42 -14.75 -20.63
C LYS A 196 -4.47 -13.65 -20.56
N PHE A 197 -4.54 -12.84 -21.61
CA PHE A 197 -5.57 -11.81 -21.79
C PHE A 197 -6.36 -12.12 -23.06
N GLY A 198 -7.67 -11.86 -23.06
CA GLY A 198 -8.56 -12.14 -24.20
C GLY A 198 -9.62 -13.22 -23.99
N ILE A 199 -10.64 -13.22 -24.85
CA ILE A 199 -11.78 -14.17 -24.85
C ILE A 199 -11.55 -15.34 -25.82
N CYS A 200 -10.63 -15.19 -26.76
CA CYS A 200 -10.16 -16.27 -27.62
C CYS A 200 -8.62 -16.23 -27.67
N SER A 201 -7.96 -17.38 -27.82
CA SER A 201 -6.49 -17.56 -27.78
C SER A 201 -5.70 -16.70 -28.79
N CYS A 202 -6.40 -15.96 -29.65
CA CYS A 202 -5.85 -15.17 -30.76
C CYS A 202 -5.85 -13.65 -30.50
N ILE A 203 -6.58 -13.13 -29.50
CA ILE A 203 -6.80 -11.68 -29.31
C ILE A 203 -6.55 -11.31 -27.84
N GLY A 204 -5.36 -10.77 -27.52
CA GLY A 204 -5.02 -10.25 -26.18
C GLY A 204 -3.66 -10.71 -25.63
N GLY A 205 -3.10 -11.80 -26.17
CA GLY A 205 -1.74 -12.23 -25.86
C GLY A 205 -1.52 -12.70 -24.42
N GLN A 206 -0.26 -12.76 -23.98
CA GLN A 206 0.08 -13.28 -22.65
C GLN A 206 1.28 -12.57 -22.01
N MET A 207 1.25 -12.45 -20.69
CA MET A 207 2.41 -12.07 -19.89
C MET A 207 2.95 -13.28 -19.15
N ARG A 208 4.27 -13.43 -19.09
CA ARG A 208 4.96 -14.50 -18.37
C ARG A 208 6.12 -13.93 -17.56
N CYS A 209 6.07 -14.11 -16.24
CA CYS A 209 7.16 -13.79 -15.33
C CYS A 209 7.83 -15.10 -14.90
N SER A 210 9.15 -15.19 -14.98
CA SER A 210 9.92 -16.36 -14.53
C SER A 210 11.16 -15.85 -13.80
N LEU A 211 11.23 -16.09 -12.49
CA LEU A 211 12.28 -15.61 -11.60
C LEU A 211 12.94 -16.80 -10.89
N ASN A 212 14.19 -16.63 -10.52
CA ASN A 212 15.01 -17.55 -9.74
C ASN A 212 15.52 -16.78 -8.54
N ILE A 213 15.21 -17.29 -7.36
CA ILE A 213 15.59 -16.69 -6.08
C ILE A 213 16.75 -17.53 -5.53
N GLU A 214 17.88 -16.90 -5.22
CA GLU A 214 19.11 -17.61 -4.82
C GLU A 214 18.92 -18.50 -3.58
N LYS A 215 18.18 -18.00 -2.57
CA LYS A 215 17.90 -18.67 -1.30
C LYS A 215 16.70 -18.04 -0.59
N LEU A 216 16.11 -18.75 0.36
CA LEU A 216 14.92 -18.33 1.13
C LEU A 216 15.21 -18.04 2.61
N ALA A 217 16.38 -18.38 3.13
CA ALA A 217 16.81 -18.08 4.49
C ALA A 217 17.96 -17.06 4.50
N LEU A 218 17.76 -15.94 5.19
CA LEU A 218 18.60 -14.74 5.12
C LEU A 218 18.68 -14.06 6.49
N VAL A 219 19.69 -13.21 6.70
CA VAL A 219 19.71 -12.28 7.85
C VAL A 219 19.59 -10.82 7.42
N CYS A 220 19.23 -9.94 8.35
CA CYS A 220 19.15 -8.51 8.09
C CYS A 220 20.54 -7.93 7.73
N GLY A 221 20.58 -7.09 6.69
CA GLY A 221 21.82 -6.55 6.12
C GLY A 221 22.42 -7.38 4.99
N GLU A 222 21.99 -8.63 4.83
CA GLU A 222 22.33 -9.46 3.67
C GLU A 222 21.59 -8.99 2.40
N SER A 223 22.14 -9.34 1.22
CA SER A 223 21.51 -9.09 -0.09
C SER A 223 21.00 -10.39 -0.72
N LEU A 224 19.75 -10.42 -1.14
CA LEU A 224 19.14 -11.52 -1.89
C LEU A 224 19.22 -11.26 -3.39
N SER A 225 19.85 -12.16 -4.15
CA SER A 225 19.89 -12.07 -5.61
C SER A 225 18.62 -12.69 -6.23
N ILE A 226 17.96 -11.93 -7.11
CA ILE A 226 16.77 -12.33 -7.87
C ILE A 226 17.09 -12.15 -9.34
N SER A 227 17.11 -13.26 -10.09
CA SER A 227 17.40 -13.25 -11.52
C SER A 227 16.25 -13.88 -12.32
N GLY A 228 16.07 -13.54 -13.59
CA GLY A 228 14.96 -14.10 -14.37
C GLY A 228 14.64 -13.32 -15.64
N ARG A 229 13.39 -13.46 -16.09
CA ARG A 229 12.86 -12.72 -17.23
C ARG A 229 11.37 -12.44 -17.11
N ILE A 230 10.94 -11.32 -17.66
CA ILE A 230 9.55 -10.95 -17.86
C ILE A 230 9.29 -10.81 -19.36
N GLU A 231 8.38 -11.64 -19.87
CA GLU A 231 7.92 -11.60 -21.26
C GLU A 231 6.53 -10.96 -21.28
N ASN A 232 6.40 -9.84 -21.97
CA ASN A 232 5.12 -9.20 -22.21
C ASN A 232 4.72 -9.40 -23.68
N ARG A 233 4.01 -10.48 -23.98
CA ARG A 233 3.41 -10.72 -25.30
C ARG A 233 1.94 -10.31 -25.34
N SER A 234 1.50 -9.45 -24.42
CA SER A 234 0.15 -8.90 -24.42
C SER A 234 0.11 -7.56 -25.18
N ASP A 235 -1.09 -7.06 -25.40
CA ASP A 235 -1.36 -5.72 -25.93
C ASP A 235 -1.28 -4.62 -24.85
N ARG A 236 -1.05 -4.99 -23.59
CA ARG A 236 -0.99 -4.05 -22.45
C ARG A 236 0.44 -3.79 -22.02
N ARG A 237 0.72 -2.57 -21.59
CA ARG A 237 2.00 -2.20 -20.96
C ARG A 237 2.01 -2.65 -19.50
N ILE A 238 3.12 -3.23 -19.05
CA ILE A 238 3.37 -3.49 -17.62
C ILE A 238 3.97 -2.21 -17.03
N GLU A 239 3.31 -1.62 -16.05
CA GLU A 239 3.77 -0.41 -15.39
C GLU A 239 4.93 -0.71 -14.44
N LYS A 240 4.79 -1.80 -13.68
CA LYS A 240 5.68 -2.12 -12.57
C LYS A 240 5.73 -3.62 -12.32
N VAL A 241 6.95 -4.14 -12.19
CA VAL A 241 7.23 -5.44 -11.59
C VAL A 241 7.98 -5.15 -10.29
N SER A 242 7.41 -5.50 -9.15
CA SER A 242 8.04 -5.28 -7.85
C SER A 242 8.08 -6.53 -7.00
N VAL A 243 8.99 -6.51 -6.03
CA VAL A 243 9.07 -7.46 -4.94
C VAL A 243 8.90 -6.70 -3.63
N THR A 244 8.02 -7.20 -2.76
CA THR A 244 7.78 -6.63 -1.45
C THR A 244 8.06 -7.67 -0.36
N ILE A 245 8.87 -7.31 0.63
CA ILE A 245 9.02 -8.11 1.85
C ILE A 245 7.79 -7.85 2.71
N GLN A 246 6.95 -8.87 2.88
CA GLN A 246 5.76 -8.82 3.71
C GLN A 246 6.05 -9.50 5.05
N GLN A 247 5.88 -8.77 6.14
CA GLN A 247 5.83 -9.32 7.49
C GLN A 247 4.41 -9.83 7.77
N ILE A 248 4.32 -11.06 8.24
CA ILE A 248 3.08 -11.76 8.57
C ILE A 248 3.10 -12.08 10.06
N VAL A 249 2.36 -11.30 10.85
CA VAL A 249 2.21 -11.49 12.29
C VAL A 249 0.92 -12.26 12.53
N ARG A 250 1.02 -13.49 13.06
CA ARG A 250 -0.17 -14.27 13.47
C ARG A 250 -0.32 -14.26 14.98
N ILE A 251 -1.51 -13.90 15.40
CA ILE A 251 -1.91 -13.74 16.79
C ILE A 251 -2.96 -14.81 17.11
N ARG A 252 -2.70 -15.63 18.12
CA ARG A 252 -3.64 -16.62 18.62
C ARG A 252 -4.62 -15.95 19.58
N GLN A 253 -5.92 -16.13 19.34
CA GLN A 253 -6.98 -15.68 20.25
C GLN A 253 -7.86 -16.86 20.65
N LYS A 254 -8.35 -16.81 21.90
CA LYS A 254 -9.39 -17.71 22.38
C LYS A 254 -10.73 -17.01 22.17
N MET A 255 -11.59 -17.57 21.34
CA MET A 255 -12.94 -17.06 21.13
C MET A 255 -13.92 -17.95 21.89
N LYS A 256 -14.75 -17.36 22.76
CA LYS A 256 -15.85 -18.09 23.39
C LYS A 256 -16.94 -18.26 22.34
N SER A 257 -17.19 -19.48 21.91
CA SER A 257 -18.30 -19.78 21.01
C SER A 257 -19.62 -19.64 21.77
N ALA A 258 -20.60 -18.95 21.18
CA ALA A 258 -21.92 -18.74 21.79
C ALA A 258 -22.76 -20.04 21.83
N GLU A 259 -22.41 -21.05 21.03
CA GLU A 259 -23.20 -22.28 20.84
C GLU A 259 -22.55 -23.53 21.49
N SER A 260 -21.29 -23.44 21.93
CA SER A 260 -20.63 -24.55 22.62
C SER A 260 -19.70 -23.99 23.71
N ASN A 261 -19.76 -24.54 24.92
CA ASN A 261 -18.84 -24.22 26.03
C ASN A 261 -17.37 -24.65 25.76
N THR A 262 -17.00 -24.85 24.50
CA THR A 262 -15.65 -25.19 24.05
C THR A 262 -14.95 -23.96 23.50
N ASP A 263 -13.77 -23.66 24.06
CA ASP A 263 -12.90 -22.59 23.58
C ASP A 263 -12.39 -22.92 22.16
N GLU A 264 -12.82 -22.16 21.15
CA GLU A 264 -12.30 -22.29 19.79
C GLU A 264 -11.08 -21.36 19.62
N ILE A 265 -10.00 -21.90 19.07
CA ILE A 265 -8.76 -21.16 18.81
C ILE A 265 -8.84 -20.54 17.43
N SER A 266 -8.83 -19.22 17.36
CA SER A 266 -8.74 -18.47 16.09
C SER A 266 -7.38 -17.78 15.96
N TRP A 267 -6.96 -17.55 14.71
CA TRP A 267 -5.74 -16.81 14.40
C TRP A 267 -6.08 -15.51 13.67
N ILE A 268 -5.72 -14.37 14.24
CA ILE A 268 -5.70 -13.10 13.51
C ILE A 268 -4.37 -13.03 12.76
N THR A 269 -4.42 -12.76 11.46
CA THR A 269 -3.22 -12.54 10.63
C THR A 269 -3.13 -11.09 10.20
N GLU A 270 -2.02 -10.44 10.53
CA GLU A 270 -1.67 -9.10 10.08
C GLU A 270 -0.55 -9.19 9.05
N ASN A 271 -0.78 -8.61 7.87
CA ASN A 271 0.24 -8.49 6.83
C ASN A 271 0.66 -7.02 6.74
N ALA A 272 1.96 -6.76 6.81
CA ALA A 272 2.53 -5.44 6.68
C ALA A 272 3.68 -5.45 5.66
N ASP A 273 3.65 -4.50 4.73
CA ASP A 273 4.68 -4.34 3.71
C ASP A 273 5.88 -3.60 4.32
N MET A 274 7.01 -4.29 4.47
CA MET A 274 8.20 -3.77 5.16
C MET A 274 9.12 -3.00 4.22
N HIS A 275 9.31 -3.53 3.02
CA HIS A 275 10.20 -2.96 2.02
C HIS A 275 9.77 -3.41 0.63
N GLU A 276 9.60 -2.46 -0.28
CA GLU A 276 9.32 -2.73 -1.69
C GLU A 276 10.52 -2.29 -2.53
N ASP A 277 10.87 -3.13 -3.50
CA ASP A 277 11.87 -2.83 -4.53
C ASP A 277 11.34 -3.13 -5.93
N PHE A 278 11.86 -2.43 -6.94
CA PHE A 278 11.42 -2.53 -8.32
C PHE A 278 12.34 -3.45 -9.12
N LEU A 279 11.78 -4.53 -9.64
CA LEU A 279 12.53 -5.46 -10.49
C LEU A 279 12.60 -4.95 -11.94
N ALA A 280 11.49 -4.42 -12.45
CA ALA A 280 11.38 -3.78 -13.76
C ALA A 280 10.27 -2.73 -13.75
N LEU A 281 10.40 -1.71 -14.60
CA LEU A 281 9.39 -0.67 -14.81
C LEU A 281 9.08 -0.59 -16.30
N PHE A 282 7.84 -0.28 -16.63
CA PHE A 282 7.45 0.11 -17.98
C PHE A 282 7.83 -0.89 -19.08
N VAL A 283 7.39 -2.15 -18.94
CA VAL A 283 7.62 -3.19 -19.96
C VAL A 283 6.57 -3.06 -21.05
N ASP A 284 6.98 -2.55 -22.21
CA ASP A 284 6.08 -2.34 -23.35
C ASP A 284 5.53 -3.65 -23.93
N ALA A 285 4.47 -3.53 -24.71
CA ALA A 285 3.86 -4.66 -25.42
C ALA A 285 4.86 -5.28 -26.40
N GLY A 286 4.95 -6.61 -26.41
CA GLY A 286 5.91 -7.37 -27.20
C GLY A 286 7.32 -7.50 -26.60
N ALA A 287 7.64 -6.76 -25.53
CA ALA A 287 8.99 -6.73 -24.97
C ALA A 287 9.33 -7.96 -24.11
N ASN A 288 10.63 -8.26 -24.02
CA ASN A 288 11.20 -9.25 -23.12
C ASN A 288 12.36 -8.62 -22.35
N ILE A 289 12.25 -8.57 -21.02
CA ILE A 289 13.25 -7.94 -20.16
C ILE A 289 13.87 -9.01 -19.26
N LYS A 290 15.20 -9.05 -19.22
CA LYS A 290 15.96 -9.85 -18.26
C LYS A 290 16.02 -9.11 -16.92
N ILE A 291 15.76 -9.83 -15.84
CA ILE A 291 15.85 -9.33 -14.47
C ILE A 291 17.13 -9.90 -13.85
N ASP A 292 17.92 -9.02 -13.25
CA ASP A 292 19.07 -9.36 -12.42
C ASP A 292 19.22 -8.26 -11.37
N ARG A 293 18.65 -8.49 -10.19
CA ARG A 293 18.49 -7.50 -9.12
C ARG A 293 18.89 -8.07 -7.78
N LYS A 294 19.32 -7.19 -6.89
CA LYS A 294 19.69 -7.53 -5.51
C LYS A 294 18.82 -6.76 -4.54
N LEU A 295 18.06 -7.49 -3.74
CA LEU A 295 17.20 -6.95 -2.70
C LEU A 295 17.96 -6.96 -1.36
N HIS A 296 18.17 -5.78 -0.76
CA HIS A 296 18.79 -5.69 0.56
C HIS A 296 17.75 -5.89 1.66
N ILE A 297 18.07 -6.76 2.64
CA ILE A 297 17.16 -7.03 3.76
C ILE A 297 17.34 -5.93 4.83
N PRO A 298 16.28 -5.14 5.13
CA PRO A 298 16.37 -4.09 6.15
C PRO A 298 16.43 -4.68 7.56
N PRO A 299 16.68 -3.87 8.61
CA PRO A 299 16.51 -4.33 10.00
C PRO A 299 15.05 -4.74 10.25
N LEU A 300 14.85 -6.02 10.59
CA LEU A 300 13.55 -6.65 10.83
C LEU A 300 13.66 -7.56 12.06
N PRO A 301 12.57 -7.76 12.83
CA PRO A 301 12.57 -8.83 13.83
C PRO A 301 12.78 -10.19 13.17
N PRO A 302 13.48 -11.13 13.81
CA PRO A 302 13.65 -12.48 13.28
C PRO A 302 12.31 -13.21 13.17
N SER A 303 12.25 -14.14 12.22
CA SER A 303 11.19 -15.12 12.12
C SER A 303 11.09 -15.92 13.43
N SER A 304 9.86 -16.16 13.87
CA SER A 304 9.60 -17.04 15.02
C SER A 304 10.16 -18.44 14.76
N PRO A 305 10.98 -19.01 15.67
CA PRO A 305 11.45 -20.38 15.55
C PRO A 305 10.26 -21.34 15.52
N ASN A 306 10.08 -22.01 14.40
CA ASN A 306 9.16 -23.12 14.22
C ASN A 306 9.97 -24.28 13.65
N GLU A 307 10.38 -25.21 14.52
CA GLU A 307 11.29 -26.30 14.14
C GLU A 307 10.76 -27.10 12.94
N ALA A 308 9.44 -27.31 12.85
CA ALA A 308 8.82 -28.01 11.73
C ALA A 308 9.00 -27.26 10.40
N GLU A 309 8.81 -25.94 10.38
CA GLU A 309 9.02 -25.13 9.17
C GLU A 309 10.50 -24.97 8.82
N MET A 310 11.38 -24.82 9.82
CA MET A 310 12.83 -24.69 9.61
C MET A 310 13.46 -25.98 9.06
N MET A 311 12.98 -27.15 9.48
CA MET A 311 13.48 -28.46 9.04
C MET A 311 12.76 -29.01 7.81
N ALA A 312 11.55 -28.54 7.49
CA ALA A 312 10.81 -29.02 6.32
C ALA A 312 11.53 -28.70 5.01
N PRO A 313 11.56 -29.63 4.04
CA PRO A 313 12.01 -29.31 2.69
C PRO A 313 11.05 -28.32 2.04
N VAL A 314 11.61 -27.36 1.28
CA VAL A 314 10.81 -26.41 0.50
C VAL A 314 10.08 -27.19 -0.58
N ALA A 315 8.77 -27.41 -0.43
CA ALA A 315 7.97 -28.08 -1.44
C ALA A 315 7.97 -27.23 -2.72
N SER A 316 8.42 -27.81 -3.83
CA SER A 316 8.45 -27.14 -5.13
C SER A 316 7.05 -26.62 -5.48
N THR A 317 6.89 -25.31 -5.61
CA THR A 317 5.64 -24.57 -5.84
C THR A 317 5.01 -24.80 -7.24
N ASN A 318 5.38 -25.87 -7.95
CA ASN A 318 4.88 -26.17 -9.30
C ASN A 318 3.47 -26.76 -9.36
N ARG A 319 2.78 -27.00 -8.23
CA ARG A 319 1.35 -27.35 -8.25
C ARG A 319 0.52 -26.08 -8.16
N ARG A 320 -0.11 -25.70 -9.29
CA ARG A 320 -1.18 -24.69 -9.43
C ARG A 320 -2.10 -24.69 -8.19
N SER A 321 -1.83 -23.82 -7.23
CA SER A 321 -2.79 -23.48 -6.18
C SER A 321 -3.33 -22.09 -6.49
N ARG A 322 -4.57 -22.07 -7.02
CA ARG A 322 -5.50 -21.01 -6.68
C ARG A 322 -5.64 -21.06 -5.16
N MET A 323 -4.87 -20.26 -4.42
CA MET A 323 -5.20 -19.98 -3.02
C MET A 323 -6.37 -19.01 -3.02
N SER A 324 -7.58 -19.55 -3.08
CA SER A 324 -8.65 -19.03 -2.25
C SER A 324 -8.19 -19.21 -0.79
N LEU A 325 -8.29 -18.15 0.01
CA LEU A 325 -8.35 -18.32 1.46
C LEU A 325 -9.60 -19.15 1.77
N SER A 326 -9.43 -20.46 1.85
CA SER A 326 -10.46 -21.38 2.31
C SER A 326 -9.85 -22.24 3.41
N HIS A 327 -10.45 -22.16 4.58
CA HIS A 327 -10.18 -22.94 5.79
C HIS A 327 -9.76 -24.38 5.48
N SER A 328 -8.45 -24.67 5.52
CA SER A 328 -7.96 -26.04 5.63
C SER A 328 -7.68 -26.31 7.11
N LYS A 329 -8.57 -27.07 7.74
CA LYS A 329 -8.33 -27.72 9.04
C LYS A 329 -7.14 -28.67 8.87
N ILE A 330 -5.96 -28.22 9.28
CA ILE A 330 -4.79 -29.08 9.44
C ILE A 330 -4.90 -29.69 10.83
N SER A 331 -4.99 -31.01 10.87
CA SER A 331 -5.01 -31.83 12.08
C SER A 331 -3.75 -31.59 12.92
N ASN A 332 -3.95 -30.97 14.08
CA ASN A 332 -2.97 -30.80 15.14
C ASN A 332 -2.81 -32.10 15.91
N GLU A 333 -1.66 -32.76 15.78
CA GLU A 333 -1.15 -33.68 16.79
C GLU A 333 0.36 -33.82 16.56
N LYS A 334 1.18 -33.45 17.56
CA LYS A 334 2.66 -33.59 17.65
C LYS A 334 3.57 -32.35 17.48
N SER A 335 3.16 -31.15 17.91
CA SER A 335 4.13 -30.06 18.16
C SER A 335 3.84 -29.29 19.45
N ASP A 336 3.91 -29.98 20.58
CA ASP A 336 3.56 -29.43 21.91
C ASP A 336 4.52 -28.35 22.45
N ARG A 337 5.74 -28.21 21.91
CA ARG A 337 6.68 -27.16 22.39
C ARG A 337 6.33 -25.75 21.91
N CYS A 338 5.60 -25.62 20.80
CA CYS A 338 5.16 -24.32 20.27
C CYS A 338 3.72 -23.96 20.70
N SER A 339 3.06 -24.83 21.47
CA SER A 339 1.63 -24.78 21.80
C SER A 339 1.22 -23.63 22.73
N ASN A 340 2.16 -22.91 23.35
CA ASN A 340 1.84 -21.76 24.23
C ASN A 340 2.14 -20.39 23.60
N ARG A 341 2.60 -20.36 22.34
CA ARG A 341 2.98 -19.10 21.69
C ARG A 341 1.77 -18.36 21.12
N LEU A 342 1.53 -17.15 21.63
CA LEU A 342 0.39 -16.32 21.22
C LEU A 342 0.69 -15.43 20.01
N ILE A 343 1.94 -15.00 19.81
CA ILE A 343 2.34 -14.15 18.68
C ILE A 343 3.46 -14.84 17.90
N THR A 344 3.27 -14.99 16.59
CA THR A 344 4.27 -15.55 15.66
C THR A 344 4.53 -14.56 14.52
N ILE A 345 5.79 -14.48 14.09
CA ILE A 345 6.30 -13.59 13.05
C ILE A 345 6.86 -14.47 11.94
N SER A 346 6.36 -14.28 10.72
CA SER A 346 6.83 -14.96 9.52
C SER A 346 6.95 -13.97 8.36
N TYR A 347 7.66 -14.33 7.29
CA TYR A 347 7.89 -13.43 6.16
C TYR A 347 7.60 -14.10 4.82
N ALA A 348 7.21 -13.28 3.85
CA ALA A 348 7.09 -13.70 2.45
C ALA A 348 7.57 -12.61 1.50
N LEU A 349 8.17 -13.02 0.39
CA LEU A 349 8.44 -12.17 -0.77
C LEU A 349 7.21 -12.17 -1.68
N ALA A 350 6.50 -11.05 -1.73
CA ALA A 350 5.36 -10.83 -2.60
C ALA A 350 5.81 -10.17 -3.90
N PHE A 351 5.84 -10.94 -4.98
CA PHE A 351 6.09 -10.45 -6.33
C PHE A 351 4.79 -9.99 -6.96
N ARG A 352 4.75 -8.75 -7.43
CA ARG A 352 3.59 -8.14 -8.08
C ARG A 352 3.94 -7.65 -9.47
N VAL A 353 3.07 -7.93 -10.43
CA VAL A 353 3.13 -7.35 -11.78
C VAL A 353 1.88 -6.49 -11.95
N LYS A 354 2.07 -5.19 -12.10
CA LYS A 354 1.01 -4.19 -12.28
C LYS A 354 0.89 -3.75 -13.74
N SER A 355 -0.34 -3.71 -14.23
CA SER A 355 -0.68 -3.21 -15.57
C SER A 355 -2.05 -2.54 -15.49
N SER A 356 -2.16 -1.32 -16.03
CA SER A 356 -3.37 -0.48 -15.95
C SER A 356 -3.84 -0.26 -14.52
N GLY A 357 -2.90 0.04 -13.60
CA GLY A 357 -3.18 0.28 -12.18
C GLY A 357 -3.57 -0.96 -11.35
N VAL A 358 -3.68 -2.16 -11.94
CA VAL A 358 -4.14 -3.39 -11.26
C VAL A 358 -3.03 -4.44 -11.22
N ASP A 359 -2.94 -5.18 -10.11
CA ASP A 359 -2.09 -6.37 -9.99
C ASP A 359 -2.61 -7.50 -10.91
N VAL A 360 -1.95 -7.71 -12.05
CA VAL A 360 -2.31 -8.75 -13.02
C VAL A 360 -1.69 -10.10 -12.71
N MET A 361 -0.55 -10.12 -12.02
CA MET A 361 0.10 -11.33 -11.49
C MET A 361 0.63 -11.09 -10.08
N ALA A 362 0.55 -12.14 -9.28
CA ALA A 362 0.91 -12.17 -7.88
C ALA A 362 1.57 -13.51 -7.56
N MET A 363 2.74 -13.51 -6.93
CA MET A 363 3.39 -14.70 -6.39
C MET A 363 3.90 -14.39 -4.99
N ASN A 364 3.64 -15.28 -4.03
CA ASN A 364 4.16 -15.14 -2.66
C ASN A 364 5.11 -16.31 -2.39
N VAL A 365 6.32 -16.00 -1.95
CA VAL A 365 7.33 -17.02 -1.60
C VAL A 365 7.71 -16.85 -0.13
N PRO A 366 7.48 -17.86 0.72
CA PRO A 366 7.85 -17.77 2.14
C PRO A 366 9.36 -17.65 2.29
N VAL A 367 9.81 -16.82 3.24
CA VAL A 367 11.23 -16.63 3.57
C VAL A 367 11.44 -16.61 5.08
N ILE A 368 12.64 -16.99 5.51
CA ILE A 368 13.06 -17.02 6.91
C ILE A 368 14.06 -15.89 7.11
N ILE A 369 13.79 -15.03 8.11
CA ILE A 369 14.72 -14.00 8.57
C ILE A 369 15.36 -14.48 9.88
N GLY A 370 16.66 -14.79 9.83
CA GLY A 370 17.42 -15.25 10.98
C GLY A 370 17.99 -14.10 11.82
N SER A 371 18.28 -14.40 13.09
CA SER A 371 19.09 -13.53 13.96
C SER A 371 20.56 -13.95 14.03
N MET A 372 20.91 -15.12 13.45
CA MET A 372 22.31 -15.54 13.30
C MET A 372 22.63 -15.95 11.86
N PRO A 373 23.73 -15.46 11.27
CA PRO A 373 24.10 -15.78 9.91
C PRO A 373 24.59 -17.23 9.78
N LEU A 374 24.48 -17.78 8.58
CA LEU A 374 25.05 -19.06 8.20
C LEU A 374 26.59 -19.00 8.36
N HIS A 375 27.22 -20.05 8.89
CA HIS A 375 28.67 -20.08 9.09
C HIS A 375 29.46 -19.79 7.82
N SER A 376 28.97 -20.25 6.66
CA SER A 376 29.64 -20.06 5.37
C SER A 376 29.46 -18.66 4.77
N SER A 377 28.60 -17.79 5.32
CA SER A 377 28.43 -16.40 4.85
C SER A 377 29.27 -15.38 5.63
N LYS A 378 30.02 -15.84 6.64
CA LYS A 378 30.93 -15.03 7.44
C LYS A 378 32.19 -14.68 6.64
N THR A 379 32.48 -13.40 6.50
CA THR A 379 33.72 -12.88 5.88
C THR A 379 34.89 -13.03 6.87
N GLU A 380 36.14 -13.04 6.40
CA GLU A 380 37.34 -12.94 7.27
C GLU A 380 37.24 -11.76 8.23
N ALA A 381 36.83 -10.58 7.76
CA ALA A 381 36.59 -9.40 8.59
C ALA A 381 35.52 -9.57 9.69
N TYR A 382 34.58 -10.52 9.51
CA TYR A 382 33.60 -10.87 10.54
C TYR A 382 34.23 -11.76 11.62
N ASN A 383 35.11 -12.68 11.22
CA ASN A 383 35.85 -13.54 12.14
C ASN A 383 36.89 -12.74 12.93
N ASP A 384 37.59 -11.81 12.29
CA ASP A 384 38.57 -10.92 12.95
C ASP A 384 37.92 -10.13 14.10
N LYS A 385 36.69 -9.63 13.91
CA LYS A 385 35.93 -8.93 14.96
C LYS A 385 35.61 -9.83 16.14
N ILE A 386 35.21 -11.08 15.87
CA ILE A 386 34.96 -12.08 16.93
C ILE A 386 36.24 -12.38 17.69
N GLU A 387 37.38 -12.54 17.01
CA GLU A 387 38.68 -12.78 17.64
C GLU A 387 39.16 -11.59 18.47
N LEU A 388 38.81 -10.37 18.08
CA LEU A 388 39.04 -9.14 18.84
C LEU A 388 38.04 -8.92 20.00
N GLY A 389 37.06 -9.82 20.17
CA GLY A 389 36.01 -9.69 21.18
C GLY A 389 34.98 -8.59 20.91
N GLU A 390 34.97 -8.03 19.69
CA GLU A 390 33.96 -7.06 19.25
C GLU A 390 32.70 -7.81 18.79
N ASP A 391 31.52 -7.35 19.19
CA ASP A 391 30.25 -7.90 18.67
C ASP A 391 30.11 -7.49 17.19
N PRO A 392 30.16 -8.44 16.23
CA PRO A 392 30.03 -8.11 14.82
C PRO A 392 28.60 -7.67 14.45
N MET A 393 27.65 -7.78 15.38
CA MET A 393 26.25 -7.48 15.19
C MET A 393 25.96 -6.02 15.60
N ASN A 394 25.51 -5.21 14.64
CA ASN A 394 24.96 -3.90 14.96
C ASN A 394 23.45 -4.04 15.19
N TYR A 395 22.92 -3.37 16.21
CA TYR A 395 21.49 -3.34 16.44
C TYR A 395 20.86 -2.08 15.82
N LYS A 396 19.86 -2.26 14.95
CA LYS A 396 19.19 -1.15 14.26
C LYS A 396 17.69 -1.21 14.44
N GLN A 397 17.07 -0.02 14.51
CA GLN A 397 15.62 0.14 14.53
C GLN A 397 15.00 -0.25 13.18
N CYS A 398 13.86 -0.93 13.21
CA CYS A 398 13.02 -1.11 12.03
C CYS A 398 12.27 0.20 11.69
N LYS A 399 12.20 0.57 10.41
CA LYS A 399 11.55 1.83 9.97
C LYS A 399 10.07 1.92 10.34
N THR A 400 9.39 0.78 10.49
CA THR A 400 7.97 0.72 10.84
C THR A 400 7.73 0.87 12.34
N ASP A 401 8.75 0.65 13.16
CA ASP A 401 8.62 0.68 14.62
C ASP A 401 8.57 2.13 15.09
N LYS A 402 7.52 2.44 15.86
CA LYS A 402 7.35 3.76 16.49
C LYS A 402 7.96 3.74 17.88
N ALA A 403 8.56 4.87 18.28
CA ALA A 403 8.97 5.06 19.67
C ALA A 403 7.75 4.96 20.57
N VAL A 404 7.88 4.19 21.65
CA VAL A 404 6.80 4.00 22.60
C VAL A 404 7.07 4.74 23.89
N LYS A 405 6.06 5.47 24.33
CA LYS A 405 6.04 6.12 25.64
C LYS A 405 5.85 5.07 26.73
N LEU A 406 6.77 5.04 27.69
CA LEU A 406 6.73 4.10 28.82
C LEU A 406 5.91 4.62 30.02
N SER A 407 5.43 5.86 29.98
CA SER A 407 4.68 6.50 31.08
C SER A 407 3.17 6.27 30.98
N GLN A 408 2.55 5.85 32.10
CA GLN A 408 1.12 5.97 32.38
C GLN A 408 0.94 6.77 33.68
N GLU A 409 0.07 7.79 33.64
CA GLU A 409 -0.36 8.67 34.75
C GLU A 409 -0.73 7.92 36.05
N LYS A 410 -0.30 8.37 37.24
CA LYS A 410 -0.97 9.39 38.09
C LYS A 410 -0.43 9.55 39.54
N ASP A 411 0.39 8.65 40.07
CA ASP A 411 0.73 8.66 41.52
C ASP A 411 2.22 8.68 41.91
N THR A 412 3.17 8.87 40.98
CA THR A 412 4.61 8.83 41.31
C THR A 412 5.42 9.93 40.62
N ILE A 413 6.34 10.55 41.36
CA ILE A 413 7.29 11.54 40.84
C ILE A 413 8.30 10.79 39.96
N LEU A 414 8.09 10.82 38.65
CA LEU A 414 9.05 10.28 37.66
C LEU A 414 10.29 11.19 37.65
N LYS A 415 11.43 10.68 38.14
CA LYS A 415 12.72 11.38 38.21
C LYS A 415 13.79 10.80 37.27
N CYS A 416 13.35 10.25 36.15
CA CYS A 416 14.23 9.70 35.12
C CYS A 416 14.39 10.68 33.95
N SER A 417 15.51 10.56 33.24
CA SER A 417 15.77 11.34 32.02
C SER A 417 14.65 11.15 30.98
N HIS A 418 14.26 12.24 30.30
CA HIS A 418 13.25 12.22 29.24
C HIS A 418 13.60 11.22 28.11
N PHE A 419 14.88 10.90 27.92
CA PHE A 419 15.34 9.91 26.95
C PHE A 419 14.90 8.47 27.30
N MET A 420 14.83 8.12 28.59
CA MET A 420 14.39 6.79 29.04
C MET A 420 12.88 6.57 28.85
N LEU A 421 12.09 7.64 28.73
CA LEU A 421 10.64 7.57 28.58
C LEU A 421 10.18 7.17 27.17
N GLN A 422 11.10 7.17 26.18
CA GLN A 422 10.84 6.74 24.82
C GLN A 422 11.72 5.55 24.45
N PHE A 423 11.09 4.41 24.20
CA PHE A 423 11.82 3.19 23.84
C PHE A 423 11.48 2.74 22.41
N VAL A 424 12.50 2.23 21.72
CA VAL A 424 12.41 1.75 20.33
C VAL A 424 13.05 0.38 20.26
N ASN A 425 12.36 -0.58 19.63
CA ASN A 425 12.92 -1.90 19.44
C ASN A 425 14.08 -1.87 18.45
N LYS A 426 15.14 -2.61 18.77
CA LYS A 426 16.29 -2.79 17.88
C LYS A 426 16.49 -4.26 17.52
N TYR A 427 16.94 -4.50 16.30
CA TYR A 427 17.13 -5.84 15.75
C TYR A 427 18.53 -6.01 15.18
N PRO A 428 19.07 -7.25 15.17
CA PRO A 428 20.32 -7.61 14.51
C PRO A 428 20.41 -7.07 13.08
N PHE A 429 21.56 -6.48 12.72
CA PHE A 429 21.86 -6.03 11.37
C PHE A 429 23.34 -6.23 11.05
N PHE A 430 23.62 -7.01 10.02
CA PHE A 430 24.96 -7.42 9.65
C PHE A 430 25.46 -6.60 8.46
N VAL A 431 26.49 -5.78 8.67
CA VAL A 431 27.02 -4.86 7.64
C VAL A 431 28.09 -5.53 6.76
N ASP A 432 28.86 -6.46 7.33
CA ASP A 432 30.08 -7.00 6.72
C ASP A 432 29.91 -8.41 6.12
N LEU A 433 28.68 -8.81 5.79
CA LEU A 433 28.43 -10.11 5.14
C LEU A 433 28.85 -10.10 3.67
N THR A 434 29.33 -11.24 3.18
CA THR A 434 29.70 -11.40 1.78
C THR A 434 28.47 -11.19 0.89
N THR A 435 28.34 -9.99 0.34
CA THR A 435 27.39 -9.73 -0.74
C THR A 435 27.90 -10.43 -2.01
N SER A 436 27.05 -11.19 -2.69
CA SER A 436 27.46 -12.12 -3.77
C SER A 436 28.06 -11.47 -5.04
N SER A 437 28.36 -10.16 -5.09
CA SER A 437 28.90 -9.51 -6.30
C SER A 437 30.41 -9.28 -6.25
N LYS A 438 31.07 -9.51 -7.40
CA LYS A 438 32.46 -9.12 -7.64
C LYS A 438 32.71 -7.61 -7.43
N GLN A 439 31.70 -6.76 -7.63
CA GLN A 439 31.81 -5.31 -7.39
C GLN A 439 31.79 -4.97 -5.90
N SER A 440 30.98 -5.66 -5.10
CA SER A 440 30.92 -5.41 -3.67
C SER A 440 32.13 -5.99 -2.93
N LYS A 441 32.75 -7.07 -3.45
CA LYS A 441 34.10 -7.47 -3.05
C LYS A 441 35.12 -6.35 -3.30
N LYS A 442 35.06 -5.66 -4.45
CA LYS A 442 35.95 -4.50 -4.73
C LYS A 442 35.69 -3.33 -3.78
N ILE A 443 34.43 -3.02 -3.48
CA ILE A 443 34.07 -1.93 -2.56
C ILE A 443 34.45 -2.27 -1.12
N SER A 444 34.25 -3.53 -0.69
CA SER A 444 34.68 -4.01 0.62
C SER A 444 36.21 -4.00 0.75
N MET A 445 36.96 -4.45 -0.27
CA MET A 445 38.42 -4.32 -0.29
C MET A 445 38.86 -2.86 -0.23
N LEU A 446 38.19 -1.95 -0.95
CA LEU A 446 38.48 -0.51 -0.91
C LEU A 446 38.19 0.09 0.48
N ALA A 447 37.06 -0.27 1.09
CA ALA A 447 36.70 0.18 2.44
C ALA A 447 37.68 -0.34 3.51
N SER A 448 38.12 -1.60 3.40
CA SER A 448 39.15 -2.17 4.28
C SER A 448 40.51 -1.49 4.09
N ALA A 449 40.90 -1.16 2.84
CA ALA A 449 42.11 -0.40 2.55
C ALA A 449 42.06 1.01 3.18
N ILE A 450 40.93 1.73 3.04
CA ILE A 450 40.72 3.05 3.65
C ILE A 450 40.81 2.97 5.18
N ARG A 451 40.23 1.95 5.82
CA ARG A 451 40.33 1.77 7.28
C ARG A 451 41.76 1.48 7.72
N ALA A 452 42.49 0.64 6.99
CA ALA A 452 43.89 0.34 7.27
C ALA A 452 44.77 1.59 7.14
N GLU A 453 44.55 2.40 6.11
CA GLU A 453 45.21 3.69 5.91
C GLU A 453 44.87 4.67 7.06
N GLY A 454 43.60 4.76 7.46
CA GLY A 454 43.19 5.58 8.61
C GLY A 454 43.86 5.16 9.92
N LYS A 455 44.03 3.85 10.15
CA LYS A 455 44.74 3.30 11.30
C LYS A 455 46.24 3.61 11.25
N LEU A 456 46.87 3.47 10.08
CA LEU A 456 48.26 3.83 9.87
C LEU A 456 48.50 5.32 10.12
N MET A 457 47.66 6.19 9.56
CA MET A 457 47.75 7.64 9.74
C MET A 457 47.55 8.04 11.21
N LYS A 458 46.66 7.37 11.93
CA LYS A 458 46.51 7.57 13.38
C LYS A 458 47.78 7.19 14.13
N ASN A 459 48.36 6.02 13.83
CA ASN A 459 49.60 5.56 14.45
C ASN A 459 50.80 6.48 14.13
N VAL A 460 50.91 6.98 12.90
CA VAL A 460 51.94 7.95 12.50
C VAL A 460 51.75 9.26 13.26
N ARG A 461 50.51 9.73 13.43
CA ARG A 461 50.22 10.96 14.18
C ARG A 461 50.50 10.82 15.67
N GLU A 462 50.24 9.64 16.24
CA GLU A 462 50.58 9.31 17.62
C GLU A 462 52.10 9.16 17.81
N GLY A 463 52.80 8.55 16.86
CA GLY A 463 54.27 8.45 16.84
C GLY A 463 54.94 9.82 16.75
N ARG A 464 54.45 10.71 15.86
CA ARG A 464 54.97 12.07 15.72
C ARG A 464 54.74 12.93 16.96
N ARG A 465 53.61 12.72 17.67
CA ARG A 465 53.36 13.32 18.99
C ARG A 465 54.28 12.76 20.09
N LEU A 466 54.74 11.52 19.95
CA LEU A 466 55.72 10.92 20.85
C LEU A 466 57.12 11.50 20.61
N GLU A 467 57.51 11.68 19.34
CA GLU A 467 58.76 12.34 18.94
C GLU A 467 58.78 13.83 19.36
N GLU A 468 57.68 14.57 19.21
CA GLU A 468 57.56 15.95 19.72
C GLU A 468 57.65 16.03 21.26
N ARG A 469 57.27 14.95 21.97
CA ARG A 469 57.43 14.87 23.44
C ARG A 469 58.83 14.44 23.87
N LEU A 470 59.60 13.80 22.98
CA LEU A 470 60.98 13.37 23.23
C LEU A 470 62.02 14.38 22.72
N GLY A 471 61.64 15.30 21.82
CA GLY A 471 62.52 16.36 21.27
C GLY A 471 62.68 17.61 22.15
N THR A 472 62.14 17.64 23.37
CA THR A 472 62.31 18.77 24.31
C THR A 472 63.26 18.46 25.46
N VAL A 473 64.25 17.59 25.26
CA VAL A 473 65.37 17.44 26.19
C VAL A 473 66.68 17.42 25.41
N ASP A 474 67.57 18.32 25.83
CA ASP A 474 68.97 18.53 25.44
C ASP A 474 69.30 19.27 24.13
N SER A 475 69.70 20.53 24.30
CA SER A 475 70.86 21.07 23.59
C SER A 475 71.66 21.99 24.51
N GLY A 476 72.69 21.43 25.13
CA GLY A 476 73.85 22.12 25.67
C GLY A 476 75.09 21.76 24.85
N GLU A 477 75.57 22.75 24.10
CA GLU A 477 76.97 23.04 23.72
C GLU A 477 77.85 22.07 22.91
N THR A 478 78.41 22.67 21.83
CA THR A 478 79.77 22.50 21.24
C THR A 478 80.07 21.19 20.49
N ASP A 479 80.84 21.12 19.39
CA ASP A 479 81.48 22.09 18.51
C ASP A 479 81.91 21.34 17.21
N THR A 480 82.09 22.09 16.12
CA THR A 480 82.93 21.81 14.93
C THR A 480 82.67 20.59 14.00
N GLY A 481 82.58 20.86 12.68
CA GLY A 481 82.95 19.89 11.64
C GLY A 481 82.18 19.92 10.32
N HIS A 482 82.47 20.90 9.45
CA HIS A 482 82.22 20.88 7.99
C HIS A 482 82.72 19.58 7.31
N SER A 483 82.34 19.18 6.09
CA SER A 483 81.28 19.49 5.13
C SER A 483 81.48 18.52 3.96
N SER A 484 80.39 18.16 3.26
CA SER A 484 80.29 17.96 1.79
C SER A 484 79.26 16.86 1.44
N ILE A 485 78.23 17.23 0.69
CA ILE A 485 77.83 16.66 -0.62
C ILE A 485 76.45 17.23 -1.02
N THR A 486 76.53 18.20 -1.91
CA THR A 486 75.76 18.48 -3.15
C THR A 486 74.25 18.23 -3.24
N GLU A 487 73.58 19.32 -3.60
CA GLU A 487 72.20 19.56 -4.03
C GLU A 487 71.79 18.84 -5.33
N VAL A 488 70.48 18.57 -5.49
CA VAL A 488 69.70 18.97 -6.69
C VAL A 488 68.27 19.34 -6.25
N PHE A 489 67.95 20.64 -6.35
CA PHE A 489 66.61 21.22 -6.25
C PHE A 489 66.09 21.53 -7.67
N VAL A 490 64.79 21.30 -7.91
CA VAL A 490 64.05 21.98 -9.00
C VAL A 490 62.73 22.50 -8.42
N ASN A 491 62.59 23.83 -8.45
CA ASN A 491 61.39 24.58 -8.08
C ASN A 491 60.42 24.76 -9.27
N PRO A 492 59.14 25.12 -9.02
CA PRO A 492 58.10 25.35 -10.03
C PRO A 492 58.02 26.84 -10.45
N PRO A 493 57.22 27.20 -11.47
CA PRO A 493 56.85 28.59 -11.71
C PRO A 493 55.37 28.90 -11.42
N SER A 494 55.21 30.16 -11.04
CA SER A 494 54.06 30.95 -10.62
C SER A 494 53.31 31.67 -11.76
N ASP A 495 52.05 31.97 -11.50
CA ASP A 495 51.26 33.19 -11.81
C ASP A 495 51.18 33.78 -13.23
N THR A 496 49.94 34.09 -13.66
CA THR A 496 49.46 35.48 -13.78
C THR A 496 47.95 35.56 -14.06
N ASN A 497 47.31 36.51 -13.39
CA ASN A 497 45.93 36.96 -13.53
C ASN A 497 45.74 37.84 -14.78
N GLU A 498 44.54 37.83 -15.37
CA GLU A 498 43.95 39.04 -15.97
C GLU A 498 42.41 38.97 -15.99
N ASP A 499 41.80 40.14 -15.84
CA ASP A 499 40.47 40.44 -15.32
C ASP A 499 39.61 41.14 -16.41
N ARG A 500 38.28 41.17 -16.18
CA ARG A 500 37.24 42.11 -16.69
C ARG A 500 36.44 41.93 -18.01
N ASP A 501 35.12 42.06 -17.75
CA ASP A 501 34.03 42.81 -18.43
C ASP A 501 33.59 42.50 -19.87
N GLU A 502 32.30 42.14 -20.05
CA GLU A 502 31.23 43.10 -20.40
C GLU A 502 29.84 42.43 -20.52
N ARG A 503 28.81 43.15 -20.03
CA ARG A 503 27.38 42.95 -20.32
C ARG A 503 27.00 43.78 -21.55
N HIS A 504 25.90 43.48 -22.24
CA HIS A 504 24.85 44.42 -22.74
C HIS A 504 23.78 43.66 -23.59
N LYS A 505 22.49 43.61 -23.18
CA LYS A 505 21.29 44.41 -23.63
C LYS A 505 20.49 43.76 -24.81
N VAL A 506 19.18 43.95 -25.07
CA VAL A 506 17.93 44.30 -24.35
C VAL A 506 16.76 44.44 -25.38
N ILE A 507 15.51 44.06 -25.03
CA ILE A 507 14.14 44.58 -25.42
C ILE A 507 13.63 44.35 -26.88
N VAL A 508 12.37 43.95 -27.17
CA VAL A 508 11.09 44.72 -27.41
C VAL A 508 10.01 43.65 -27.79
N CYS A 509 8.72 43.60 -27.40
CA CYS A 509 7.65 44.60 -27.47
C CYS A 509 6.39 44.26 -26.64
N LYS A 510 5.65 45.32 -26.26
CA LYS A 510 4.35 45.37 -25.57
C LYS A 510 3.35 46.13 -26.49
N VAL A 511 2.06 46.15 -26.10
CA VAL A 511 0.91 46.98 -26.59
C VAL A 511 0.05 46.23 -27.64
N ILE A 512 -1.26 45.94 -27.45
CA ILE A 512 -2.44 46.83 -27.30
C ILE A 512 -3.51 46.24 -26.32
N LYS A 513 -4.37 47.14 -25.84
CA LYS A 513 -5.24 47.16 -24.64
C LYS A 513 -6.73 46.99 -24.99
N MET A 514 -7.52 46.51 -24.00
CA MET A 514 -8.94 46.81 -23.68
C MET A 514 -10.11 46.25 -24.54
N MET A 515 -11.00 45.45 -23.91
CA MET A 515 -12.37 45.88 -23.49
C MET A 515 -13.14 44.79 -22.71
N ASN A 516 -13.79 45.24 -21.62
CA ASN A 516 -15.00 44.78 -20.90
C ASN A 516 -15.12 43.37 -20.31
N GLY A 517 -15.24 43.35 -18.97
CA GLY A 517 -15.48 42.16 -18.17
C GLY A 517 -16.93 41.70 -18.08
N ARG A 518 -17.10 40.50 -17.54
CA ARG A 518 -18.20 40.10 -16.66
C ARG A 518 -17.73 38.89 -15.85
N SER A 519 -17.79 39.07 -14.53
CA SER A 519 -17.67 38.04 -13.51
C SER A 519 -18.64 36.88 -13.79
N VAL A 520 -18.16 35.65 -13.80
CA VAL A 520 -18.98 34.46 -13.55
C VAL A 520 -18.29 33.60 -12.51
N ARG A 521 -18.73 33.81 -11.27
CA ARG A 521 -18.53 32.94 -10.12
C ARG A 521 -19.71 31.98 -10.09
N SER A 522 -19.52 30.71 -10.42
CA SER A 522 -20.43 29.63 -10.00
C SER A 522 -19.81 28.26 -10.32
N VAL A 523 -19.54 27.45 -9.29
CA VAL A 523 -20.36 26.30 -8.87
C VAL A 523 -20.36 25.18 -9.91
N LEU A 524 -19.66 24.08 -9.58
CA LEU A 524 -20.15 22.71 -9.78
C LEU A 524 -19.33 21.73 -8.91
N ILE A 525 -19.81 21.54 -7.68
CA ILE A 525 -19.61 20.33 -6.88
C ILE A 525 -20.91 19.51 -7.01
N ARG A 526 -20.81 18.31 -7.58
CA ARG A 526 -21.70 17.15 -7.35
C ARG A 526 -21.03 15.95 -8.04
N GLY A 527 -20.79 14.80 -7.41
CA GLY A 527 -20.99 14.40 -6.02
C GLY A 527 -20.51 12.97 -5.82
N ASN A 528 -19.93 12.67 -4.67
CA ASN A 528 -19.99 11.33 -4.10
C ASN A 528 -20.48 11.47 -2.66
N ARG A 529 -21.79 11.25 -2.49
CA ARG A 529 -22.50 11.34 -1.23
C ARG A 529 -22.40 9.99 -0.54
N ASN A 530 -21.36 9.79 0.28
CA ASN A 530 -21.41 8.85 1.39
C ASN A 530 -21.30 9.67 2.67
N GLY A 531 -22.36 9.60 3.47
CA GLY A 531 -22.49 10.35 4.71
C GLY A 531 -21.46 9.89 5.73
N ASN A 532 -20.69 10.84 6.23
CA ASN A 532 -20.53 11.09 7.65
C ASN A 532 -19.93 12.50 7.81
N GLY A 533 -20.61 13.33 8.60
CA GLY A 533 -20.25 14.72 8.79
C GLY A 533 -18.93 14.84 9.53
N HIS A 534 -17.87 15.19 8.80
CA HIS A 534 -16.73 15.93 9.33
C HIS A 534 -16.14 16.74 8.18
N THR A 535 -16.31 18.07 8.26
CA THR A 535 -15.77 19.03 7.30
C THR A 535 -14.28 19.21 7.58
N GLU A 536 -13.44 18.30 7.09
CA GLU A 536 -12.02 18.59 6.94
C GLU A 536 -11.80 19.37 5.66
N GLU A 537 -11.06 20.47 5.78
CA GLU A 537 -10.60 21.35 4.71
C GLU A 537 -9.64 20.58 3.78
N ARG A 538 -10.20 19.73 2.92
CA ARG A 538 -9.44 18.97 1.92
C ARG A 538 -9.02 19.91 0.79
N ILE A 539 -7.71 20.01 0.62
CA ILE A 539 -7.04 20.46 -0.61
C ILE A 539 -7.76 19.82 -1.81
N PRO A 540 -8.12 20.60 -2.85
CA PRO A 540 -8.84 20.06 -4.00
C PRO A 540 -8.02 18.95 -4.66
N THR A 541 -8.55 17.72 -4.60
CA THR A 541 -7.96 16.56 -5.26
C THR A 541 -7.90 16.84 -6.75
N THR A 542 -6.73 16.66 -7.36
CA THR A 542 -6.54 16.77 -8.81
C THR A 542 -7.55 15.88 -9.52
N VAL A 543 -8.49 16.48 -10.26
CA VAL A 543 -9.43 15.74 -11.09
C VAL A 543 -8.61 15.12 -12.22
N GLN A 544 -8.34 13.82 -12.13
CA GLN A 544 -7.64 13.08 -13.17
C GLN A 544 -8.67 12.28 -13.97
N PHE A 545 -8.79 12.58 -15.27
CA PHE A 545 -9.60 11.79 -16.20
C PHE A 545 -8.76 10.62 -16.70
N ASP A 546 -9.13 9.40 -16.29
CA ASP A 546 -8.46 8.18 -16.74
C ASP A 546 -9.17 7.60 -17.97
N GLU A 547 -8.67 7.93 -19.16
CA GLU A 547 -9.16 7.40 -20.43
C GLU A 547 -9.03 5.86 -20.54
N SER A 548 -8.19 5.24 -19.70
CA SER A 548 -7.95 3.80 -19.72
C SER A 548 -8.86 2.99 -18.78
N SER A 549 -9.72 3.67 -18.02
CA SER A 549 -10.65 3.05 -17.08
C SER A 549 -11.42 1.89 -17.71
N GLY A 550 -11.61 0.82 -16.93
CA GLY A 550 -12.42 -0.33 -17.32
C GLY A 550 -13.86 0.06 -17.67
N ASP A 551 -14.36 1.16 -17.10
CA ASP A 551 -15.71 1.67 -17.31
C ASP A 551 -15.94 2.19 -18.74
N TYR A 552 -14.86 2.51 -19.48
CA TYR A 552 -14.91 2.96 -20.88
C TYR A 552 -14.54 1.86 -21.88
N ARG A 553 -14.62 0.60 -21.46
CA ARG A 553 -14.43 -0.57 -22.34
C ARG A 553 -15.76 -1.28 -22.61
N CYS A 554 -15.89 -1.83 -23.81
CA CYS A 554 -17.08 -2.50 -24.30
C CYS A 554 -16.70 -3.77 -25.07
N LEU A 555 -17.71 -4.50 -25.56
CA LEU A 555 -17.52 -5.76 -26.31
C LEU A 555 -16.61 -6.71 -25.51
N CYS A 556 -17.02 -6.95 -24.28
CA CYS A 556 -16.30 -7.76 -23.29
C CYS A 556 -14.88 -7.23 -22.96
N ASN A 557 -14.78 -5.91 -22.78
CA ASN A 557 -13.56 -5.16 -22.48
C ASN A 557 -12.49 -5.14 -23.59
N CYS A 558 -12.82 -5.59 -24.80
CA CYS A 558 -11.89 -5.67 -25.92
C CYS A 558 -11.66 -4.31 -26.57
N PHE A 559 -12.68 -3.47 -26.65
CA PHE A 559 -12.62 -2.20 -27.37
C PHE A 559 -12.96 -1.03 -26.46
N HIS A 560 -12.33 0.11 -26.72
CA HIS A 560 -12.77 1.37 -26.15
C HIS A 560 -14.19 1.69 -26.65
N VAL A 561 -15.05 2.29 -25.81
CA VAL A 561 -16.47 2.57 -26.12
C VAL A 561 -16.66 3.35 -27.42
N LYS A 562 -15.74 4.26 -27.76
CA LYS A 562 -15.70 4.96 -29.06
C LYS A 562 -15.60 4.01 -30.26
N THR A 563 -14.65 3.08 -30.20
CA THR A 563 -14.42 2.11 -31.29
C THR A 563 -15.58 1.14 -31.39
N GLY A 564 -16.11 0.67 -30.25
CA GLY A 564 -17.31 -0.16 -30.24
C GLY A 564 -18.52 0.53 -30.86
N ALA A 565 -18.76 1.80 -30.52
CA ALA A 565 -19.85 2.59 -31.11
C ALA A 565 -19.71 2.80 -32.62
N LEU A 566 -18.49 3.00 -33.13
CA LEU A 566 -18.23 3.07 -34.57
C LEU A 566 -18.51 1.75 -35.29
N ILE A 567 -18.10 0.63 -34.72
CA ILE A 567 -18.37 -0.71 -35.28
C ILE A 567 -19.88 -0.95 -35.35
N ILE A 568 -20.62 -0.66 -34.27
CA ILE A 568 -22.09 -0.75 -34.25
C ILE A 568 -22.71 0.15 -35.32
N GLY A 569 -22.23 1.39 -35.45
CA GLY A 569 -22.66 2.31 -36.51
C GLY A 569 -22.46 1.73 -37.91
N CYS A 570 -21.30 1.13 -38.20
CA CYS A 570 -21.03 0.47 -39.48
C CYS A 570 -21.97 -0.72 -39.74
N VAL A 571 -22.22 -1.55 -38.73
CA VAL A 571 -23.16 -2.67 -38.83
C VAL A 571 -24.57 -2.17 -39.12
N HIS A 572 -25.01 -1.09 -38.47
CA HIS A 572 -26.31 -0.48 -38.75
C HIS A 572 -26.41 0.05 -40.19
N VAL A 573 -25.35 0.64 -40.76
CA VAL A 573 -25.36 1.05 -42.18
C VAL A 573 -25.60 -0.15 -43.09
N VAL A 574 -24.93 -1.27 -42.84
CA VAL A 574 -25.11 -2.50 -43.63
C VAL A 574 -26.52 -3.05 -43.47
N MET A 575 -27.07 -3.04 -42.24
CA MET A 575 -28.44 -3.47 -41.99
C MET A 575 -29.47 -2.58 -42.70
N ILE A 576 -29.33 -1.25 -42.61
CA ILE A 576 -30.19 -0.28 -43.30
C ILE A 576 -30.18 -0.52 -44.81
N LEU A 577 -29.00 -0.75 -45.40
CA LEU A 577 -28.86 -1.06 -46.82
C LEU A 577 -29.56 -2.39 -47.18
N PHE A 578 -29.38 -3.43 -46.36
CA PHE A 578 -30.03 -4.71 -46.56
C PHE A 578 -31.56 -4.58 -46.51
N PHE A 579 -32.11 -3.91 -45.50
CA PHE A 579 -33.54 -3.65 -45.39
C PHE A 579 -34.05 -2.85 -46.58
N PHE A 580 -33.38 -1.75 -46.95
CA PHE A 580 -33.74 -0.96 -48.13
C PHE A 580 -33.83 -1.80 -49.41
N ILE A 581 -32.81 -2.62 -49.69
CA ILE A 581 -32.82 -3.52 -50.87
C ILE A 581 -33.98 -4.51 -50.78
N HIS A 582 -34.23 -5.07 -49.60
CA HIS A 582 -35.33 -6.01 -49.37
C HIS A 582 -36.71 -5.36 -49.57
N SER A 583 -36.96 -4.16 -49.02
CA SER A 583 -38.21 -3.43 -49.18
C SER A 583 -38.47 -3.08 -50.64
N VAL A 584 -37.43 -2.61 -51.35
CA VAL A 584 -37.50 -2.31 -52.79
C VAL A 584 -37.81 -3.56 -53.60
N PHE A 585 -37.17 -4.70 -53.27
CA PHE A 585 -37.42 -5.96 -53.94
C PHE A 585 -38.86 -6.45 -53.74
N ILE A 586 -39.39 -6.41 -52.50
CA ILE A 586 -40.80 -6.74 -52.21
C ILE A 586 -41.74 -5.82 -52.99
N PHE A 587 -41.46 -4.52 -53.02
CA PHE A 587 -42.27 -3.55 -53.75
C PHE A 587 -42.32 -3.86 -55.26
N ILE A 588 -41.16 -4.14 -55.89
CA ILE A 588 -41.07 -4.49 -57.31
C ILE A 588 -41.77 -5.82 -57.63
N GLN A 589 -41.64 -6.82 -56.77
CA GLN A 589 -42.33 -8.10 -56.93
C GLN A 589 -43.85 -7.96 -56.86
N TYR A 590 -44.35 -7.04 -56.03
CA TYR A 590 -45.77 -6.77 -55.90
C TYR A 590 -46.34 -5.98 -57.10
N ASP A 591 -45.56 -5.04 -57.66
CA ASP A 591 -45.98 -4.15 -58.76
C ASP A 591 -45.98 -4.84 -60.14
N SER A 592 -45.11 -5.82 -60.38
CA SER A 592 -44.75 -6.21 -61.76
C SER A 592 -45.70 -7.17 -62.50
N VAL A 593 -46.51 -8.04 -61.86
CA VAL A 593 -47.21 -9.11 -62.64
C VAL A 593 -48.62 -9.52 -62.15
N GLY A 594 -49.03 -9.28 -60.90
CA GLY A 594 -50.18 -10.00 -60.31
C GLY A 594 -51.52 -9.26 -60.17
N GLN A 595 -51.49 -7.93 -59.99
CA GLN A 595 -52.64 -7.17 -59.49
C GLN A 595 -53.65 -6.78 -60.59
N ALA A 596 -53.18 -6.45 -61.80
CA ALA A 596 -54.06 -6.09 -62.92
C ALA A 596 -54.98 -7.23 -63.39
N LYS A 597 -54.64 -8.50 -63.08
CA LYS A 597 -55.41 -9.68 -63.51
C LYS A 597 -56.36 -10.25 -62.47
N LYS A 598 -56.30 -9.82 -61.20
CA LYS A 598 -57.08 -10.41 -60.09
C LYS A 598 -58.18 -9.54 -59.51
N GLY A 599 -58.28 -8.25 -59.87
CA GLY A 599 -59.39 -7.38 -59.46
C GLY A 599 -59.52 -7.13 -57.95
N ILE A 600 -58.51 -7.51 -57.15
CA ILE A 600 -58.49 -7.33 -55.70
C ILE A 600 -57.83 -5.98 -55.39
N LYS A 601 -58.60 -5.01 -54.90
CA LYS A 601 -58.06 -3.75 -54.36
C LYS A 601 -57.41 -4.02 -53.00
N THR A 602 -56.12 -4.34 -52.97
CA THR A 602 -55.36 -4.40 -51.71
C THR A 602 -54.24 -3.36 -51.70
N ASP A 603 -54.59 -2.16 -51.23
CA ASP A 603 -53.72 -0.98 -51.11
C ASP A 603 -52.82 -0.99 -49.86
N TYR A 604 -52.62 -2.13 -49.17
CA TYR A 604 -51.89 -2.14 -47.88
C TYR A 604 -50.37 -2.18 -48.02
N VAL A 605 -49.82 -2.66 -49.15
CA VAL A 605 -48.36 -2.78 -49.35
C VAL A 605 -47.69 -1.42 -49.51
N PHE A 606 -48.35 -0.49 -50.20
CA PHE A 606 -47.79 0.84 -50.44
C PHE A 606 -47.64 1.67 -49.15
N PRO A 607 -48.64 1.79 -48.25
CA PRO A 607 -48.48 2.44 -46.96
C PRO A 607 -47.39 1.81 -46.08
N CYS A 608 -47.27 0.48 -46.07
CA CYS A 608 -46.21 -0.21 -45.32
C CYS A 608 -44.82 0.13 -45.87
N PHE A 609 -44.65 0.11 -47.19
CA PHE A 609 -43.41 0.50 -47.85
C PHE A 609 -43.04 1.97 -47.55
N VAL A 610 -44.00 2.89 -47.64
CA VAL A 610 -43.78 4.32 -47.32
C VAL A 610 -43.36 4.49 -45.85
N ALA A 611 -44.04 3.81 -44.92
CA ALA A 611 -43.69 3.86 -43.51
C ALA A 611 -42.27 3.32 -43.24
N GLU A 612 -41.89 2.23 -43.89
CA GLU A 612 -40.56 1.64 -43.80
C GLU A 612 -39.48 2.57 -44.36
N MET A 613 -39.73 3.20 -45.51
CA MET A 613 -38.82 4.18 -46.10
C MET A 613 -38.59 5.41 -45.20
N ILE A 614 -39.64 5.88 -44.52
CA ILE A 614 -39.53 6.95 -43.53
C ILE A 614 -38.66 6.47 -42.35
N GLY A 615 -38.90 5.27 -41.84
CA GLY A 615 -38.12 4.66 -40.76
C GLY A 615 -36.63 4.54 -41.11
N LEU A 616 -36.32 4.02 -42.31
CA LEU A 616 -34.95 3.90 -42.82
C LEU A 616 -34.28 5.27 -42.99
N GLY A 617 -35.02 6.29 -43.45
CA GLY A 617 -34.52 7.66 -43.57
C GLY A 617 -34.13 8.25 -42.21
N VAL A 618 -34.98 8.10 -41.20
CA VAL A 618 -34.70 8.56 -39.82
C VAL A 618 -33.51 7.81 -39.23
N ALA A 619 -33.46 6.48 -39.40
CA ALA A 619 -32.34 5.66 -38.93
C ALA A 619 -31.00 6.07 -39.59
N THR A 620 -31.01 6.33 -40.89
CA THR A 620 -29.83 6.79 -41.64
C THR A 620 -29.33 8.12 -41.11
N ALA A 621 -30.23 9.09 -40.91
CA ALA A 621 -29.87 10.39 -40.34
C ALA A 621 -29.27 10.26 -38.94
N ALA A 622 -29.84 9.40 -38.08
CA ALA A 622 -29.33 9.15 -36.73
C ALA A 622 -27.94 8.50 -36.73
N VAL A 623 -27.68 7.54 -37.63
CA VAL A 623 -26.36 6.90 -37.79
C VAL A 623 -25.32 7.89 -38.30
N ILE A 624 -25.67 8.78 -39.24
CA ILE A 624 -24.78 9.86 -39.68
C ILE A 624 -24.43 10.78 -38.50
N LEU A 625 -25.41 11.18 -37.69
CA LEU A 625 -25.19 11.99 -36.49
C LEU A 625 -24.31 11.28 -35.45
N LEU A 626 -24.45 9.96 -35.28
CA LEU A 626 -23.56 9.15 -34.45
C LEU A 626 -22.11 9.26 -34.92
N PHE A 627 -21.84 9.06 -36.22
CA PHE A 627 -20.48 9.19 -36.78
C PHE A 627 -19.92 10.60 -36.59
N ILE A 628 -20.71 11.65 -36.86
CA ILE A 628 -20.29 13.04 -36.65
C ILE A 628 -20.05 13.33 -35.16
N GLY A 629 -20.89 12.80 -34.27
CA GLY A 629 -20.78 12.95 -32.82
C GLY A 629 -19.50 12.35 -32.27
N ILE A 630 -19.16 11.12 -32.69
CA ILE A 630 -17.93 10.45 -32.26
C ILE A 630 -16.69 11.16 -32.84
N THR A 631 -16.69 11.49 -34.14
CA THR A 631 -15.54 12.14 -34.79
C THR A 631 -15.28 13.54 -34.26
N ARG A 632 -16.33 14.31 -33.96
CA ARG A 632 -16.22 15.66 -33.36
C ARG A 632 -16.17 15.66 -31.83
N ASN A 633 -16.18 14.49 -31.19
CA ASN A 633 -16.24 14.34 -29.73
C ASN A 633 -17.40 15.15 -29.07
N LYS A 634 -18.58 15.17 -29.68
CA LYS A 634 -19.77 15.88 -29.16
C LYS A 634 -20.85 14.88 -28.72
N ALA A 635 -21.04 14.76 -27.40
CA ALA A 635 -22.04 13.86 -26.79
C ALA A 635 -23.47 14.12 -27.31
N MET A 636 -23.90 15.38 -27.38
CA MET A 636 -25.25 15.76 -27.84
C MET A 636 -25.64 15.23 -29.22
N LEU A 637 -24.68 14.96 -30.11
CA LEU A 637 -24.96 14.40 -31.44
C LEU A 637 -25.18 12.87 -31.44
N VAL A 638 -24.85 12.18 -30.35
CA VAL A 638 -25.07 10.74 -30.17
C VAL A 638 -26.49 10.45 -29.66
N VAL A 639 -27.12 11.41 -28.97
CA VAL A 639 -28.46 11.27 -28.36
C VAL A 639 -29.55 10.84 -29.36
N PRO A 640 -29.65 11.40 -30.58
CA PRO A 640 -30.66 10.97 -31.55
C PRO A 640 -30.58 9.49 -31.91
N HIS A 641 -29.38 8.91 -31.98
CA HIS A 641 -29.18 7.49 -32.24
C HIS A 641 -29.65 6.64 -31.06
N ILE A 642 -29.36 7.04 -29.81
CA ILE A 642 -29.88 6.37 -28.60
C ILE A 642 -31.42 6.35 -28.60
N VAL A 643 -32.06 7.45 -28.99
CA VAL A 643 -33.53 7.55 -29.05
C VAL A 643 -34.10 6.61 -30.12
N VAL A 644 -33.54 6.63 -31.33
CA VAL A 644 -33.96 5.72 -32.41
C VAL A 644 -33.76 4.26 -32.01
N GLN A 645 -32.68 3.93 -31.31
CA GLN A 645 -32.40 2.58 -30.83
C GLN A 645 -33.39 2.13 -29.74
N ALA A 646 -33.77 3.03 -28.82
CA ALA A 646 -34.81 2.74 -27.83
C ALA A 646 -36.18 2.49 -28.50
N ILE A 647 -36.53 3.26 -29.53
CA ILE A 647 -37.74 3.02 -30.33
C ILE A 647 -37.68 1.67 -31.02
N ALA A 648 -36.53 1.33 -31.64
CA ALA A 648 -36.33 0.04 -32.31
C ALA A 648 -36.49 -1.15 -31.35
N ILE A 649 -35.95 -1.06 -30.14
CA ILE A 649 -36.11 -2.09 -29.08
C ILE A 649 -37.59 -2.30 -28.75
N ILE A 650 -38.36 -1.22 -28.60
CA ILE A 650 -39.81 -1.29 -28.34
C ILE A 650 -40.53 -1.94 -29.52
N CYS A 651 -40.20 -1.55 -30.75
CA CYS A 651 -40.77 -2.14 -31.96
C CYS A 651 -40.48 -3.65 -32.06
N PHE A 652 -39.24 -4.09 -31.84
CA PHE A 652 -38.89 -5.51 -31.83
C PHE A 652 -39.62 -6.29 -30.75
N PHE A 653 -39.75 -5.71 -29.55
CA PHE A 653 -40.52 -6.34 -28.47
C PHE A 653 -42.00 -6.52 -28.84
N LEU A 654 -42.62 -5.49 -29.44
CA LEU A 654 -44.00 -5.57 -29.93
C LEU A 654 -44.15 -6.60 -31.06
N LEU A 655 -43.20 -6.65 -32.00
CA LEU A 655 -43.19 -7.65 -33.08
C LEU A 655 -43.09 -9.08 -32.55
N LEU A 656 -42.27 -9.31 -31.52
CA LEU A 656 -42.18 -10.61 -30.86
C LEU A 656 -43.50 -11.01 -30.19
N ILE A 657 -44.15 -10.07 -29.48
CA ILE A 657 -45.49 -10.32 -28.91
C ILE A 657 -46.49 -10.64 -30.01
N CYS A 658 -46.54 -9.85 -31.08
CA CYS A 658 -47.42 -10.10 -32.22
C CYS A 658 -47.15 -11.47 -32.87
N GLY A 659 -45.89 -11.89 -32.97
CA GLY A 659 -45.51 -13.21 -33.46
C GLY A 659 -45.98 -14.35 -32.57
N ILE A 660 -45.84 -14.22 -31.26
CA ILE A 660 -46.34 -15.21 -30.29
C ILE A 660 -47.87 -15.30 -30.36
N VAL A 661 -48.55 -14.15 -30.40
CA VAL A 661 -50.02 -14.09 -30.52
C VAL A 661 -50.48 -14.69 -31.84
N ALA A 662 -49.81 -14.40 -32.96
CA ALA A 662 -50.10 -14.98 -34.26
C ALA A 662 -50.05 -16.51 -34.22
N LEU A 663 -48.97 -17.07 -33.67
CA LEU A 663 -48.77 -18.51 -33.53
C LEU A 663 -49.78 -19.17 -32.57
N SER A 664 -50.24 -18.46 -31.54
CA SER A 664 -51.19 -19.00 -30.56
C SER A 664 -52.65 -18.95 -31.01
N THR A 665 -53.00 -18.01 -31.90
CA THR A 665 -54.40 -17.72 -32.28
C THR A 665 -54.71 -18.03 -33.75
N ASP A 666 -53.69 -18.35 -34.55
CA ASP A 666 -53.77 -18.55 -36.00
C ASP A 666 -54.46 -17.40 -36.77
N SER A 667 -54.42 -16.19 -36.20
CA SER A 667 -55.14 -15.04 -36.72
C SER A 667 -54.45 -14.40 -37.94
N THR A 668 -55.20 -14.31 -39.03
CA THR A 668 -54.83 -13.63 -40.29
C THR A 668 -54.27 -12.22 -40.07
N VAL A 669 -54.84 -11.45 -39.13
CA VAL A 669 -54.47 -10.05 -38.90
C VAL A 669 -53.03 -9.93 -38.40
N PHE A 670 -52.60 -10.79 -37.47
CA PHE A 670 -51.26 -10.73 -36.93
C PHE A 670 -50.21 -11.28 -37.90
N TYR A 671 -50.56 -12.27 -38.74
CA TYR A 671 -49.69 -12.72 -39.82
C TYR A 671 -49.51 -11.66 -40.91
N ARG A 672 -50.55 -10.86 -41.23
CA ARG A 672 -50.43 -9.69 -42.12
C ARG A 672 -49.52 -8.63 -41.52
N LEU A 673 -49.59 -8.38 -40.21
CA LEU A 673 -48.74 -7.41 -39.51
C LEU A 673 -47.25 -7.82 -39.49
N LEU A 674 -46.96 -9.12 -39.42
CA LEU A 674 -45.60 -9.67 -39.47
C LEU A 674 -45.03 -9.73 -40.89
N ASN A 675 -45.83 -9.44 -41.92
CA ASN A 675 -45.48 -9.56 -43.34
C ASN A 675 -44.90 -10.94 -43.72
N ALA A 676 -45.41 -12.01 -43.09
CA ALA A 676 -44.64 -13.25 -42.98
C ALA A 676 -44.71 -14.22 -44.19
N ALA A 677 -45.68 -14.07 -45.10
CA ALA A 677 -45.77 -14.75 -46.40
C ALA A 677 -47.13 -14.44 -47.05
N PRO A 678 -47.31 -14.64 -48.38
CA PRO A 678 -48.63 -14.75 -48.96
C PRO A 678 -49.30 -16.06 -48.50
N PHE A 679 -50.42 -15.96 -47.79
CA PHE A 679 -51.24 -17.10 -47.39
C PHE A 679 -52.63 -17.03 -48.01
N HIS A 680 -53.24 -18.19 -48.24
CA HIS A 680 -54.60 -18.28 -48.74
C HIS A 680 -55.58 -18.15 -47.58
N GLU A 681 -56.39 -17.10 -47.61
CA GLU A 681 -57.47 -16.91 -46.63
C GLU A 681 -58.60 -17.88 -46.90
N HIS A 682 -59.12 -18.50 -45.83
CA HIS A 682 -60.33 -19.28 -45.94
C HIS A 682 -61.52 -18.36 -46.21
N PRO A 683 -62.35 -18.63 -47.23
CA PRO A 683 -63.59 -17.91 -47.41
C PRO A 683 -64.46 -18.18 -46.16
N ASN A 684 -64.69 -17.13 -45.36
CA ASN A 684 -65.56 -17.10 -44.17
C ASN A 684 -64.93 -17.43 -42.79
N ARG A 685 -63.60 -17.56 -42.64
CA ARG A 685 -62.94 -17.63 -41.32
C ARG A 685 -61.70 -16.75 -41.25
N SER A 686 -61.48 -16.10 -40.11
CA SER A 686 -60.32 -15.23 -39.83
C SER A 686 -59.02 -16.00 -39.48
N THR A 687 -59.04 -17.32 -39.62
CA THR A 687 -57.92 -18.23 -39.34
C THR A 687 -57.21 -18.66 -40.62
N VAL A 688 -55.88 -18.81 -40.58
CA VAL A 688 -55.07 -19.25 -41.72
C VAL A 688 -54.69 -20.73 -41.56
N ALA A 689 -54.83 -21.54 -42.61
CA ALA A 689 -54.14 -22.83 -42.68
C ALA A 689 -52.71 -22.60 -43.16
N LEU A 690 -51.73 -22.75 -42.25
CA LEU A 690 -50.32 -22.63 -42.61
C LEU A 690 -49.77 -23.95 -43.12
N ASP A 691 -49.16 -23.93 -44.30
CA ASP A 691 -48.31 -25.01 -44.74
C ASP A 691 -47.05 -25.08 -43.86
N THR A 692 -46.51 -26.29 -43.70
CA THR A 692 -45.27 -26.57 -42.95
C THR A 692 -44.11 -25.67 -43.40
N THR A 693 -44.01 -25.41 -44.71
CA THR A 693 -43.03 -24.48 -45.28
C THR A 693 -43.18 -23.07 -44.72
N ASN A 694 -44.41 -22.53 -44.68
CA ASN A 694 -44.68 -21.18 -44.17
C ASN A 694 -44.48 -21.09 -42.66
N LEU A 695 -44.83 -22.14 -41.92
CA LEU A 695 -44.60 -22.24 -40.48
C LEU A 695 -43.10 -22.14 -40.16
N VAL A 696 -42.24 -22.86 -40.90
CA VAL A 696 -40.78 -22.80 -40.73
C VAL A 696 -40.24 -21.41 -41.00
N HIS A 697 -40.72 -20.71 -42.04
CA HIS A 697 -40.33 -19.33 -42.32
C HIS A 697 -40.69 -18.38 -41.17
N ILE A 698 -41.87 -18.54 -40.57
CA ILE A 698 -42.32 -17.70 -39.45
C ILE A 698 -41.46 -17.93 -38.21
N TYR A 699 -41.16 -19.19 -37.88
CA TYR A 699 -40.25 -19.49 -36.77
C TYR A 699 -38.85 -18.93 -37.01
N ALA A 700 -38.31 -19.06 -38.22
CA ALA A 700 -37.01 -18.49 -38.57
C ALA A 700 -37.01 -16.96 -38.40
N MET A 701 -38.05 -16.27 -38.88
CA MET A 701 -38.20 -14.82 -38.72
C MET A 701 -38.31 -14.42 -37.24
N LEU A 702 -39.08 -15.15 -36.43
CA LEU A 702 -39.19 -14.89 -34.99
C LEU A 702 -37.86 -15.07 -34.25
N VAL A 703 -37.08 -16.08 -34.61
CA VAL A 703 -35.73 -16.30 -34.05
C VAL A 703 -34.80 -15.14 -34.42
N ILE A 704 -34.85 -14.68 -35.67
CA ILE A 704 -34.06 -13.52 -36.13
C ILE A 704 -34.47 -12.26 -35.37
N TYR A 705 -35.77 -12.02 -35.17
CA TYR A 705 -36.25 -10.88 -34.37
C TYR A 705 -35.84 -10.97 -32.90
N ALA A 706 -35.86 -12.18 -32.30
CA ALA A 706 -35.41 -12.38 -30.92
C ALA A 706 -33.92 -12.10 -30.77
N PHE A 707 -33.09 -12.57 -31.71
CA PHE A 707 -31.67 -12.29 -31.73
C PHE A 707 -31.39 -10.79 -31.93
N SER A 708 -32.11 -10.15 -32.85
CA SER A 708 -32.01 -8.71 -33.10
C SER A 708 -32.37 -7.91 -31.86
N PHE A 709 -33.47 -8.26 -31.17
CA PHE A 709 -33.87 -7.62 -29.91
C PHE A 709 -32.77 -7.68 -28.83
N ILE A 710 -32.13 -8.86 -28.66
CA ILE A 710 -31.04 -9.03 -27.70
C ILE A 710 -29.82 -8.19 -28.08
N LEU A 711 -29.47 -8.15 -29.37
CA LEU A 711 -28.36 -7.33 -29.86
C LEU A 711 -28.63 -5.84 -29.66
N GLU A 712 -29.83 -5.35 -29.98
CA GLU A 712 -30.20 -3.95 -29.81
C GLU A 712 -30.15 -3.52 -28.33
N CYS A 713 -30.64 -4.37 -27.42
CA CYS A 713 -30.54 -4.15 -25.97
C CYS A 713 -29.08 -4.07 -25.49
N TRP A 714 -28.18 -4.81 -26.13
CA TRP A 714 -26.76 -4.75 -25.79
C TRP A 714 -26.08 -3.53 -26.41
N TRP A 715 -26.38 -3.21 -27.66
CA TRP A 715 -25.81 -2.09 -28.40
C TRP A 715 -26.17 -0.75 -27.77
N ILE A 716 -27.41 -0.54 -27.30
CA ILE A 716 -27.80 0.71 -26.64
C ILE A 716 -26.96 1.01 -25.39
N VAL A 717 -26.53 -0.02 -24.65
CA VAL A 717 -25.63 0.13 -23.49
C VAL A 717 -24.26 0.62 -23.93
N VAL A 718 -23.72 0.08 -25.03
CA VAL A 718 -22.43 0.50 -25.59
C VAL A 718 -22.49 1.95 -26.07
N ILE A 719 -23.54 2.32 -26.81
CA ILE A 719 -23.73 3.70 -27.31
C ILE A 719 -23.95 4.68 -26.14
N TYR A 720 -24.73 4.30 -25.13
CA TYR A 720 -24.93 5.10 -23.91
C TYR A 720 -23.62 5.35 -23.16
N ASN A 721 -22.79 4.31 -22.96
CA ASN A 721 -21.49 4.45 -22.33
C ASN A 721 -20.54 5.32 -23.17
N CYS A 722 -20.61 5.25 -24.50
CA CYS A 722 -19.88 6.16 -25.38
C CYS A 722 -20.35 7.61 -25.21
N ASN A 723 -21.66 7.86 -25.15
CA ASN A 723 -22.21 9.19 -24.90
C ASN A 723 -21.76 9.76 -23.55
N ARG A 724 -21.85 8.95 -22.48
CA ARG A 724 -21.36 9.30 -21.14
C ARG A 724 -19.87 9.64 -21.15
N TYR A 725 -19.05 8.82 -21.77
CA TYR A 725 -17.61 9.07 -21.92
C TYR A 725 -17.34 10.40 -22.64
N LEU A 726 -18.07 10.71 -23.71
CA LEU A 726 -17.90 11.98 -24.45
C LEU A 726 -18.30 13.19 -23.61
N ASP A 727 -19.35 13.07 -22.80
CA ASP A 727 -19.81 14.13 -21.90
C ASP A 727 -18.83 14.40 -20.75
N GLU A 728 -18.34 13.34 -20.11
CA GLU A 728 -17.32 13.42 -19.06
C GLU A 728 -16.00 14.00 -19.61
N ARG A 729 -15.57 13.57 -20.80
CA ARG A 729 -14.38 14.11 -21.48
C ARG A 729 -14.55 15.60 -21.84
N SER A 730 -15.73 15.99 -22.33
CA SER A 730 -16.03 17.40 -22.65
C SER A 730 -15.97 18.27 -21.40
N SER A 731 -16.58 17.81 -20.30
CA SER A 731 -16.55 18.49 -19.00
C SER A 731 -15.12 18.62 -18.47
N TYR A 732 -14.31 17.56 -18.60
CA TYR A 732 -12.90 17.59 -18.23
C TYR A 732 -12.10 18.58 -19.07
N MET A 733 -12.32 18.64 -20.39
CA MET A 733 -11.64 19.60 -21.27
C MET A 733 -12.01 21.05 -20.92
N GLN A 734 -13.28 21.32 -20.61
CA GLN A 734 -13.71 22.65 -20.14
C GLN A 734 -13.04 23.03 -18.82
N TYR A 735 -12.90 22.08 -17.89
CA TYR A 735 -12.14 22.27 -16.67
C TYR A 735 -10.68 22.62 -16.98
N CYS A 736 -9.99 21.85 -17.83
CA CYS A 736 -8.61 22.15 -18.22
C CYS A 736 -8.46 23.54 -18.86
N LEU A 737 -9.40 23.96 -19.71
CA LEU A 737 -9.39 25.29 -20.32
C LEU A 737 -9.62 26.41 -19.28
N ALA A 738 -10.48 26.19 -18.29
CA ALA A 738 -10.73 27.15 -17.21
C ALA A 738 -9.50 27.33 -16.29
N PHE A 739 -8.70 26.29 -16.09
CA PHE A 739 -7.49 26.33 -15.25
C PHE A 739 -6.19 26.63 -16.00
N SER A 740 -6.14 26.43 -17.31
CA SER A 740 -4.98 26.78 -18.15
C SER A 740 -5.02 28.21 -18.68
N THR A 741 -6.13 28.93 -18.53
CA THR A 741 -6.11 30.38 -18.73
C THR A 741 -5.30 31.02 -17.59
N PRO A 742 -4.16 31.68 -17.87
CA PRO A 742 -3.32 32.24 -16.82
C PRO A 742 -4.13 33.24 -16.00
N MET A 743 -4.12 33.08 -14.68
CA MET A 743 -4.62 34.07 -13.70
C MET A 743 -3.92 35.42 -13.94
N LYS A 744 -4.41 36.22 -14.88
CA LYS A 744 -3.95 37.58 -15.17
C LYS A 744 -4.56 38.63 -14.23
N THR A 745 -5.19 38.22 -13.11
CA THR A 745 -5.95 39.12 -12.23
C THR A 745 -5.55 39.08 -10.76
N LEU A 746 -4.34 38.62 -10.41
CA LEU A 746 -3.78 38.78 -9.06
C LEU A 746 -2.48 39.59 -9.03
N SER A 747 -2.42 40.63 -9.86
CA SER A 747 -1.51 41.76 -9.66
C SER A 747 -2.31 43.05 -9.77
N ALA A 748 -3.08 43.34 -8.73
CA ALA A 748 -3.64 44.67 -8.44
C ALA A 748 -3.44 44.93 -6.96
#